data_AF-A0A1Y2JJH8-F1
#
_entry.id   AF-A0A1Y2JJH8-F1
#
_cell.length_a   1.000
_cell.length_b   1.000
_cell.length_c   1.000
_cell.angle_alpha   90.00
_cell.angle_beta   90.00
_cell.angle_gamma   90.00
#
_symmetry.space_group_name_H-M   'P 1'
#
loop_
_entity.id
_entity.type
_entity.pdbx_description
1 polymer ?
#
loop_
_entity_poly.entity_id
_entity_poly.type
_entity_poly.pdbx_seq_one_letter_code
_entity_poly.pdbx_strand_id
1 'polypeptide(L)'
;MTTVVKIGTEFQVNSQTAGSQWYPSITGLTNGGFVVTWQDGLAGSTSGSSTLGDASGSAVHAQLYAADGSKVGGEFLVNTQTNGSQASPVVTGLSNGGFVVSWQDQNSTSGDIKAQIYGANGAPVGGEFLINSVTANNQNTPAITGLPNGGFVVAWINQGSVAPDIKAQVYDANGAKVGSEFLVNSTSANFDQERASIATLSNGDFVVTWNDFRTGNWEVRGQVFHPGASGATKVGSEFTVDTAYYNSRMVAGVTGLANGNFVISFEDTSGEIRAQVFTAGGSKVGSEFQVNTQTGGNQGFSSITALTGGGFVVTWSDEGTADGSGSGIKAQVYDTAGNKIGGEYIVNSQTNSYQYYPTVSALANGGFVISWQDFSQTLGDNSSYGITAQVFNLSNAPTAPTIVSVTDDVSPNSGALANGASTNDTNLTVRIATGSNFAGDVVQLFDGQTAIGSAVTLSLADIARGYVDIQTGVLGNAAHAITAKVTDTTGAVSDAASAINVTVDTVAPAVGVTGVTLDTANLPTFTVSGTTEAGLLVSVYDGATLVGTTTAGANGSWSLAGLTLVEGANNLTAKTIDAAGNAGTSTVFAAPTLVSTGAVSVTGASTTSQGYVVLGDGTLDVVTGGNVSGQITIGNGGVVDVLNGATTEHTDIRSGGVQYDYGTANDTIVHAGGQQHVYFGGSANGSTVEAGGYQDVYSNSTVTNVSLSGNQQVLAGGTAIDTTVYSGGYQYVGDGGTSAGTLVKTGGFQYIDAGGSASDTVIDGGFQYVDGTATGGSVGGGNSLGGGVATGVTVKNGGAQHVYHGGSATGTIVAAGGFQDVYHATVSGTNLSGNQQVLDGGIAANTVIENGGNSYIGAGGSVTATTVNGGGLLYVDAGGSAASTTINGGVGFVIGTASNTTLNSGELDVAGTADNTHLAGGVEHVFAGGVQNGVDFAGSAATLTLENASGLTGTVSNFELGDTIDLLNTSVSSFTFDGTTLTLATNSGSHTYQFAGVQSGTELNVTDDGHGGSAISLSLLVQQSASIVPDAGESSLVPSDTTQQQPTLASHG
;
A
#
# COMPACT_ATOMS: atom_id res chain seq x y z
N MET A 1 -45.81 27.62 2.44
CA MET A 1 -46.77 28.74 2.37
C MET A 1 -46.66 29.47 3.68
N THR A 2 -46.33 30.76 3.67
CA THR A 2 -46.25 31.55 4.90
C THR A 2 -47.65 31.74 5.45
N THR A 3 -47.94 31.16 6.61
CA THR A 3 -49.22 31.30 7.30
C THR A 3 -49.03 32.10 8.58
N VAL A 4 -50.01 32.92 8.93
CA VAL A 4 -50.02 33.64 10.21
C VAL A 4 -50.43 32.67 11.31
N VAL A 5 -49.66 32.60 12.39
CA VAL A 5 -49.92 31.73 13.54
C VAL A 5 -50.04 32.58 14.80
N LYS A 6 -51.10 32.35 15.59
CA LYS A 6 -51.25 32.93 16.93
C LYS A 6 -50.24 32.29 17.88
N ILE A 7 -49.46 33.11 18.58
CA ILE A 7 -48.52 32.69 19.62
C ILE A 7 -49.19 32.86 20.97
N GLY A 8 -49.31 31.77 21.74
CA GLY A 8 -50.04 31.77 23.01
C GLY A 8 -51.54 32.03 22.83
N THR A 9 -52.22 32.32 23.94
CA THR A 9 -53.65 32.70 23.97
C THR A 9 -53.80 34.21 23.98
N GLU A 10 -54.96 34.69 23.56
CA GLU A 10 -55.40 36.06 23.78
C GLU A 10 -55.35 36.40 25.28
N PHE A 11 -54.87 37.59 25.65
CA PHE A 11 -54.65 37.97 27.05
C PHE A 11 -55.06 39.41 27.35
N GLN A 12 -55.58 39.61 28.56
CA GLN A 12 -55.93 40.92 29.12
C GLN A 12 -54.67 41.74 29.42
N VAL A 13 -54.64 42.98 28.95
CA VAL A 13 -53.53 43.91 29.16
C VAL A 13 -53.62 44.57 30.52
N ASN A 14 -54.71 45.32 30.74
CA ASN A 14 -54.98 46.00 32.00
C ASN A 14 -55.18 44.97 33.12
N SER A 15 -54.47 45.18 34.24
CA SER A 15 -54.75 44.50 35.50
C SER A 15 -55.88 45.18 36.28
N GLN A 16 -56.09 46.48 36.04
CA GLN A 16 -57.20 47.24 36.58
C GLN A 16 -58.46 47.07 35.73
N THR A 17 -59.46 46.39 36.27
CA THR A 17 -60.68 46.00 35.54
C THR A 17 -61.91 46.81 35.93
N ALA A 18 -61.77 47.86 36.73
CA ALA A 18 -62.88 48.71 37.12
C ALA A 18 -63.04 49.89 36.14
N GLY A 19 -64.19 49.95 35.48
CA GLY A 19 -64.50 51.00 34.53
C GLY A 19 -63.90 50.75 33.15
N SER A 20 -64.27 51.61 32.21
CA SER A 20 -63.90 51.43 30.80
C SER A 20 -62.44 51.85 30.55
N GLN A 21 -61.68 51.02 29.83
CA GLN A 21 -60.35 51.30 29.34
C GLN A 21 -60.41 51.63 27.84
N TRP A 22 -59.72 52.70 27.42
CA TRP A 22 -59.86 53.25 26.07
C TRP A 22 -58.55 53.48 25.34
N TYR A 23 -58.66 53.42 24.00
CA TYR A 23 -57.66 53.83 23.03
C TYR A 23 -56.27 53.24 23.30
N PRO A 24 -56.10 51.92 23.14
CA PRO A 24 -54.78 51.32 23.29
C PRO A 24 -53.81 51.86 22.23
N SER A 25 -52.53 51.97 22.58
CA SER A 25 -51.43 52.23 21.66
C SER A 25 -50.26 51.31 22.01
N ILE A 26 -49.61 50.76 21.00
CA ILE A 26 -48.62 49.69 21.14
C ILE A 26 -47.35 49.97 20.35
N THR A 27 -46.20 49.60 20.90
CA THR A 27 -44.92 49.57 20.18
C THR A 27 -44.06 48.40 20.61
N GLY A 28 -43.40 47.76 19.65
CA GLY A 28 -42.31 46.82 19.86
C GLY A 28 -41.06 47.54 20.33
N LEU A 29 -40.24 46.84 21.11
CA LEU A 29 -38.99 47.32 21.67
C LEU A 29 -37.81 46.52 21.08
N THR A 30 -36.62 47.13 21.06
CA THR A 30 -35.43 46.50 20.47
C THR A 30 -34.94 45.28 21.27
N ASN A 31 -35.36 45.13 22.52
CA ASN A 31 -35.11 43.95 23.35
C ASN A 31 -36.00 42.74 22.98
N GLY A 32 -36.86 42.87 21.98
CA GLY A 32 -37.80 41.85 21.53
C GLY A 32 -39.18 41.90 22.19
N GLY A 33 -39.32 42.59 23.32
CA GLY A 33 -40.60 42.81 23.99
C GLY A 33 -41.45 43.89 23.34
N PHE A 34 -42.56 44.25 23.99
CA PHE A 34 -43.42 45.37 23.59
C PHE A 34 -44.04 46.06 24.80
N VAL A 35 -44.54 47.26 24.61
CA VAL A 35 -45.31 48.02 25.62
C VAL A 35 -46.66 48.41 25.05
N VAL A 36 -47.70 48.28 25.87
CA VAL A 36 -49.07 48.74 25.56
C VAL A 36 -49.40 49.87 26.52
N THR A 37 -49.95 50.96 25.97
CA THR A 37 -50.46 52.12 26.72
C THR A 37 -51.94 52.30 26.45
N TRP A 38 -52.70 52.82 27.42
CA TRP A 38 -54.14 53.09 27.28
C TRP A 38 -54.56 54.17 28.28
N GLN A 39 -55.76 54.69 28.13
CA GLN A 39 -56.36 55.57 29.14
C GLN A 39 -57.50 54.89 29.89
N ASP A 40 -57.70 55.22 31.17
CA ASP A 40 -58.87 54.78 31.91
C ASP A 40 -60.08 55.73 31.72
N GLY A 41 -61.23 55.33 32.27
CA GLY A 41 -62.49 56.07 32.18
C GLY A 41 -62.66 57.11 33.29
N LEU A 42 -63.33 58.24 32.98
CA LEU A 42 -63.57 59.37 33.89
C LEU A 42 -64.09 58.97 35.28
N ALA A 43 -63.41 59.45 36.33
CA ALA A 43 -63.92 59.44 37.70
C ALA A 43 -65.23 60.25 37.81
N GLY A 44 -66.36 59.57 38.10
CA GLY A 44 -67.65 60.23 38.38
C GLY A 44 -68.89 59.68 37.65
N SER A 45 -68.71 58.88 36.61
CA SER A 45 -69.68 57.84 36.23
C SER A 45 -69.36 56.59 37.07
N THR A 46 -70.27 55.64 37.26
CA THR A 46 -70.13 54.43 38.11
C THR A 46 -69.06 53.42 37.64
N SER A 47 -67.91 53.91 37.16
CA SER A 47 -66.97 53.22 36.28
C SER A 47 -65.61 53.95 36.23
N GLY A 48 -65.03 54.30 37.38
CA GLY A 48 -63.65 54.82 37.51
C GLY A 48 -62.95 54.17 38.69
N SER A 49 -61.68 53.77 38.51
CA SER A 49 -60.88 53.07 39.52
C SER A 49 -60.05 54.04 40.38
N SER A 50 -59.95 53.78 41.68
CA SER A 50 -59.24 54.63 42.65
C SER A 50 -57.92 54.05 43.16
N THR A 51 -57.36 53.00 42.53
CA THR A 51 -56.19 52.28 43.10
C THR A 51 -54.86 52.48 42.37
N LEU A 52 -54.87 52.92 41.10
CA LEU A 52 -53.65 53.34 40.37
C LEU A 52 -53.83 54.69 39.63
N GLY A 53 -54.99 55.35 39.76
CA GLY A 53 -55.38 56.51 38.95
C GLY A 53 -55.77 57.77 39.73
N ASP A 54 -55.78 58.88 39.00
CA ASP A 54 -56.17 60.23 39.41
C ASP A 54 -57.67 60.32 39.79
N ALA A 55 -58.01 61.02 40.88
CA ALA A 55 -59.39 61.23 41.32
C ALA A 55 -60.14 62.34 40.54
N SER A 56 -59.46 63.05 39.63
CA SER A 56 -59.96 64.27 38.98
C SER A 56 -60.37 64.10 37.50
N GLY A 57 -60.00 62.99 36.84
CA GLY A 57 -60.21 62.76 35.41
C GLY A 57 -59.75 61.37 34.94
N SER A 58 -59.58 61.18 33.63
CA SER A 58 -58.95 59.97 33.05
C SER A 58 -57.43 60.02 33.17
N ALA A 59 -56.77 58.89 33.37
CA ALA A 59 -55.32 58.74 33.47
C ALA A 59 -54.75 57.81 32.40
N VAL A 60 -53.45 57.91 32.12
CA VAL A 60 -52.72 57.09 31.13
C VAL A 60 -51.90 56.02 31.86
N HIS A 61 -52.07 54.77 31.43
CA HIS A 61 -51.42 53.59 31.99
C HIS A 61 -50.55 52.87 30.95
N ALA A 62 -49.61 52.06 31.42
CA ALA A 62 -48.75 51.25 30.58
C ALA A 62 -48.40 49.89 31.21
N GLN A 63 -48.13 48.89 30.36
CA GLN A 63 -47.65 47.56 30.76
C GLN A 63 -46.63 47.02 29.74
N LEU A 64 -45.48 46.54 30.24
CA LEU A 64 -44.46 45.87 29.42
C LEU A 64 -44.72 44.37 29.31
N TYR A 65 -44.29 43.81 28.18
CA TYR A 65 -44.40 42.41 27.83
C TYR A 65 -43.12 41.89 27.16
N ALA A 66 -42.85 40.61 27.34
CA ALA A 66 -41.88 39.88 26.53
C ALA A 66 -42.48 39.54 25.16
N ALA A 67 -41.63 39.08 24.23
CA ALA A 67 -42.02 38.78 22.86
C ALA A 67 -43.13 37.73 22.73
N ASP A 68 -43.30 36.87 23.74
CA ASP A 68 -44.30 35.79 23.79
C ASP A 68 -45.65 36.23 24.40
N GLY A 69 -45.76 37.49 24.82
CA GLY A 69 -46.96 38.03 25.48
C GLY A 69 -47.00 37.81 27.00
N SER A 70 -45.93 37.32 27.63
CA SER A 70 -45.81 37.27 29.09
C SER A 70 -45.53 38.66 29.67
N LYS A 71 -46.15 39.00 30.81
CA LYS A 71 -45.97 40.31 31.48
C LYS A 71 -44.54 40.47 31.99
N VAL A 72 -43.94 41.63 31.71
CA VAL A 72 -42.65 42.05 32.26
C VAL A 72 -42.90 43.20 33.24
N GLY A 73 -42.72 42.93 34.54
CA GLY A 73 -43.10 43.89 35.58
C GLY A 73 -44.61 44.06 35.73
N GLY A 74 -45.03 45.05 36.52
CA GLY A 74 -46.44 45.38 36.75
C GLY A 74 -46.92 46.55 35.88
N GLU A 75 -48.24 46.73 35.84
CA GLU A 75 -48.89 47.92 35.30
C GLU A 75 -48.45 49.17 36.07
N PHE A 76 -48.21 50.27 35.38
CA PHE A 76 -47.79 51.54 35.99
C PHE A 76 -48.45 52.75 35.33
N LEU A 77 -48.62 53.79 36.14
CA LEU A 77 -49.16 55.08 35.74
C LEU A 77 -48.11 55.88 34.95
N VAL A 78 -48.51 56.42 33.80
CA VAL A 78 -47.64 57.22 32.93
C VAL A 78 -47.61 58.68 33.38
N ASN A 79 -48.78 59.27 33.61
CA ASN A 79 -48.87 60.66 34.05
C ASN A 79 -48.77 60.78 35.59
N THR A 80 -47.77 61.51 36.05
CA THR A 80 -47.55 61.98 37.41
C THR A 80 -48.40 63.21 37.77
N GLN A 81 -48.85 64.02 36.80
CA GLN A 81 -49.81 65.10 37.04
C GLN A 81 -51.25 64.58 36.94
N THR A 82 -52.03 64.86 38.00
CA THR A 82 -53.35 64.27 38.26
C THR A 82 -54.44 65.34 38.44
N ASN A 83 -54.51 66.36 37.57
CA ASN A 83 -55.55 67.39 37.71
C ASN A 83 -56.22 67.71 36.39
N GLY A 84 -57.35 67.09 36.08
CA GLY A 84 -58.01 67.14 34.77
C GLY A 84 -57.89 65.78 34.08
N SER A 85 -58.36 65.69 32.84
CA SER A 85 -58.31 64.44 32.07
C SER A 85 -57.02 64.34 31.26
N GLN A 86 -56.36 63.19 31.30
CA GLN A 86 -55.28 62.80 30.41
C GLN A 86 -55.84 61.81 29.39
N ALA A 87 -55.71 62.13 28.10
CA ALA A 87 -56.42 61.44 27.03
C ALA A 87 -55.57 61.21 25.78
N SER A 88 -56.02 60.27 24.94
CA SER A 88 -55.42 59.88 23.66
C SER A 88 -53.91 59.56 23.74
N PRO A 89 -53.50 58.58 24.56
CA PRO A 89 -52.11 58.21 24.67
C PRO A 89 -51.60 57.55 23.39
N VAL A 90 -50.38 57.90 22.99
CA VAL A 90 -49.63 57.26 21.91
C VAL A 90 -48.22 56.94 22.36
N VAL A 91 -47.69 55.80 21.92
CA VAL A 91 -46.35 55.33 22.31
C VAL A 91 -45.50 54.97 21.09
N THR A 92 -44.20 55.24 21.16
CA THR A 92 -43.22 54.74 20.18
C THR A 92 -41.93 54.29 20.86
N GLY A 93 -41.31 53.24 20.31
CA GLY A 93 -40.00 52.75 20.73
C GLY A 93 -38.89 53.66 20.20
N LEU A 94 -37.80 53.76 20.97
CA LEU A 94 -36.60 54.50 20.63
C LEU A 94 -35.48 53.54 20.25
N SER A 95 -34.56 53.97 19.38
CA SER A 95 -33.44 53.12 18.93
C SER A 95 -32.46 52.74 20.05
N ASN A 96 -32.47 53.46 21.17
CA ASN A 96 -31.74 53.12 22.40
C ASN A 96 -32.40 52.00 23.23
N GLY A 97 -33.55 51.47 22.78
CA GLY A 97 -34.34 50.43 23.45
C GLY A 97 -35.35 50.92 24.48
N GLY A 98 -35.37 52.22 24.79
CA GLY A 98 -36.44 52.85 25.56
C GLY A 98 -37.70 53.10 24.73
N PHE A 99 -38.66 53.82 25.32
CA PHE A 99 -39.88 54.27 24.64
C PHE A 99 -40.33 55.63 25.17
N VAL A 100 -41.17 56.32 24.41
CA VAL A 100 -41.76 57.60 24.80
C VAL A 100 -43.27 57.53 24.65
N VAL A 101 -43.99 58.00 25.67
CA VAL A 101 -45.45 58.09 25.67
C VAL A 101 -45.84 59.55 25.60
N SER A 102 -46.76 59.91 24.71
CA SER A 102 -47.33 61.26 24.60
C SER A 102 -48.85 61.21 24.73
N TRP A 103 -49.43 62.21 25.38
CA TRP A 103 -50.87 62.30 25.64
C TRP A 103 -51.35 63.75 25.64
N GLN A 104 -52.67 63.93 25.52
CA GLN A 104 -53.34 65.20 25.75
C GLN A 104 -53.57 65.43 27.24
N ASP A 105 -53.11 66.55 27.77
CA ASP A 105 -53.25 67.00 29.16
C ASP A 105 -54.34 68.07 29.26
N GLN A 106 -55.54 67.73 29.77
CA GLN A 106 -56.69 68.65 29.87
C GLN A 106 -56.76 69.35 31.24
N ASN A 107 -55.61 69.75 31.76
CA ASN A 107 -55.49 70.31 33.10
C ASN A 107 -55.94 71.79 33.19
N SER A 108 -56.34 72.40 32.06
CA SER A 108 -56.82 73.78 31.95
C SER A 108 -58.05 73.89 31.04
N THR A 109 -58.62 75.09 30.87
CA THR A 109 -59.73 75.35 29.91
C THR A 109 -59.36 75.06 28.44
N SER A 110 -58.08 74.81 28.15
CA SER A 110 -57.55 74.25 26.90
C SER A 110 -56.67 73.02 27.20
N GLY A 111 -56.77 71.97 26.38
CA GLY A 111 -55.88 70.80 26.49
C GLY A 111 -54.55 71.05 25.81
N ASP A 112 -53.46 70.57 26.41
CA ASP A 112 -52.08 70.67 25.92
C ASP A 112 -51.54 69.27 25.55
N ILE A 113 -50.38 69.16 24.91
CA ILE A 113 -49.71 67.87 24.62
C ILE A 113 -48.49 67.70 25.52
N LYS A 114 -48.40 66.58 26.23
CA LYS A 114 -47.27 66.20 27.07
C LYS A 114 -46.61 64.90 26.61
N ALA A 115 -45.41 64.65 27.12
CA ALA A 115 -44.74 63.37 26.97
C ALA A 115 -43.86 62.99 28.17
N GLN A 116 -43.56 61.70 28.28
CA GLN A 116 -42.62 61.11 29.23
C GLN A 116 -41.78 60.03 28.53
N ILE A 117 -40.46 60.04 28.76
CA ILE A 117 -39.52 59.05 28.23
C ILE A 117 -39.29 57.95 29.28
N TYR A 118 -39.12 56.71 28.83
CA TYR A 118 -38.86 55.53 29.64
C TYR A 118 -37.69 54.72 29.08
N GLY A 119 -36.94 54.06 29.97
CA GLY A 119 -35.96 53.05 29.61
C GLY A 119 -36.61 51.71 29.23
N ALA A 120 -35.81 50.78 28.72
CA ALA A 120 -36.28 49.46 28.26
C ALA A 120 -36.97 48.60 29.34
N ASN A 121 -36.77 48.93 30.62
CA ASN A 121 -37.37 48.26 31.78
C ASN A 121 -38.64 48.96 32.31
N GLY A 122 -39.11 50.01 31.65
CA GLY A 122 -40.26 50.81 32.10
C GLY A 122 -39.95 51.84 33.18
N ALA A 123 -38.68 52.09 33.52
CA ALA A 123 -38.31 53.17 34.44
C ALA A 123 -38.31 54.53 33.72
N PRO A 124 -38.90 55.60 34.29
CA PRO A 124 -38.92 56.93 33.68
C PRO A 124 -37.50 57.51 33.55
N VAL A 125 -37.22 58.14 32.41
CA VAL A 125 -36.00 58.88 32.11
C VAL A 125 -36.33 60.37 32.06
N GLY A 126 -35.88 61.12 33.06
CA GLY A 126 -36.31 62.52 33.26
C GLY A 126 -37.75 62.62 33.78
N GLY A 127 -38.30 63.84 33.79
CA GLY A 127 -39.69 64.11 34.17
C GLY A 127 -40.57 64.49 32.97
N GLU A 128 -41.87 64.66 33.22
CA GLU A 128 -42.82 65.06 32.18
C GLU A 128 -42.45 66.40 31.57
N PHE A 129 -42.64 66.55 30.27
CA PHE A 129 -42.40 67.80 29.58
C PHE A 129 -43.51 68.13 28.57
N LEU A 130 -43.73 69.43 28.38
CA LEU A 130 -44.72 69.98 27.47
C LEU A 130 -44.19 69.95 26.04
N ILE A 131 -45.00 69.43 25.11
CA ILE A 131 -44.66 69.34 23.70
C ILE A 131 -44.90 70.68 23.00
N ASN A 132 -46.13 71.17 23.06
CA ASN A 132 -46.52 72.43 22.44
C ASN A 132 -46.02 73.65 23.22
N SER A 133 -45.78 74.76 22.53
CA SER A 133 -45.27 76.02 23.06
C SER A 133 -46.37 77.08 23.09
N VAL A 134 -47.43 76.87 22.28
CA VAL A 134 -48.67 77.63 22.30
C VAL A 134 -49.68 76.86 23.14
N THR A 135 -50.09 77.42 24.27
CA THR A 135 -51.06 76.83 25.22
C THR A 135 -52.44 77.49 25.16
N ALA A 136 -52.64 78.42 24.22
CA ALA A 136 -53.94 79.05 23.97
C ALA A 136 -54.77 78.18 23.01
N ASN A 137 -56.06 78.02 23.31
CA ASN A 137 -56.99 77.09 22.65
C ASN A 137 -56.55 75.62 22.76
N ASN A 138 -57.40 74.69 22.36
CA ASN A 138 -57.18 73.27 22.58
C ASN A 138 -56.16 72.66 21.60
N GLN A 139 -55.19 71.91 22.11
CA GLN A 139 -54.30 71.02 21.38
C GLN A 139 -54.69 69.58 21.70
N ASN A 140 -54.88 68.74 20.69
CA ASN A 140 -55.41 67.39 20.88
C ASN A 140 -54.83 66.34 19.91
N THR A 141 -55.05 65.07 20.26
CA THR A 141 -54.69 63.86 19.48
C THR A 141 -53.24 63.84 18.99
N PRO A 142 -52.26 63.59 19.89
CA PRO A 142 -50.87 63.45 19.49
C PRO A 142 -50.66 62.21 18.62
N ALA A 143 -49.70 62.30 17.71
CA ALA A 143 -49.15 61.19 16.94
C ALA A 143 -47.61 61.25 17.05
N ILE A 144 -46.94 60.10 17.20
CA ILE A 144 -45.52 60.06 17.55
C ILE A 144 -44.76 58.99 16.77
N THR A 145 -43.51 59.29 16.38
CA THR A 145 -42.58 58.30 15.80
C THR A 145 -41.16 58.51 16.29
N GLY A 146 -40.44 57.41 16.55
CA GLY A 146 -39.01 57.41 16.88
C GLY A 146 -38.14 57.59 15.64
N LEU A 147 -37.05 58.35 15.77
CA LEU A 147 -36.08 58.60 14.70
C LEU A 147 -34.85 57.70 14.85
N PRO A 148 -34.13 57.36 13.76
CA PRO A 148 -32.96 56.48 13.84
C PRO A 148 -31.83 57.03 14.72
N ASN A 149 -31.75 58.36 14.86
CA ASN A 149 -30.79 59.05 15.73
C ASN A 149 -31.12 58.94 17.24
N GLY A 150 -32.18 58.21 17.60
CA GLY A 150 -32.64 58.03 18.97
C GLY A 150 -33.61 59.10 19.47
N GLY A 151 -33.82 60.19 18.71
CA GLY A 151 -34.85 61.19 18.99
C GLY A 151 -36.24 60.74 18.56
N PHE A 152 -37.20 61.66 18.58
CA PHE A 152 -38.58 61.41 18.16
C PHE A 152 -39.26 62.68 17.64
N VAL A 153 -40.37 62.53 16.93
CA VAL A 153 -41.20 63.63 16.43
C VAL A 153 -42.63 63.44 16.92
N VAL A 154 -43.23 64.51 17.45
CA VAL A 154 -44.64 64.55 17.84
C VAL A 154 -45.39 65.49 16.91
N ALA A 155 -46.49 65.03 16.32
CA ALA A 155 -47.46 65.82 15.57
C ALA A 155 -48.79 65.88 16.34
N TRP A 156 -49.52 66.99 16.24
CA TRP A 156 -50.79 67.18 16.96
C TRP A 156 -51.73 68.14 16.22
N ILE A 157 -53.03 68.08 16.56
CA ILE A 157 -54.01 69.05 16.11
C ILE A 157 -53.86 70.33 16.93
N ASN A 158 -53.74 71.45 16.25
CA ASN A 158 -53.66 72.79 16.81
C ASN A 158 -54.94 73.57 16.48
N GLN A 159 -55.79 73.85 17.49
CA GLN A 159 -56.97 74.72 17.35
C GLN A 159 -56.65 76.21 17.53
N GLY A 160 -55.38 76.60 17.41
CA GLY A 160 -54.90 77.97 17.59
C GLY A 160 -55.14 78.91 16.40
N SER A 161 -55.64 78.40 15.27
CA SER A 161 -55.96 79.14 14.04
C SER A 161 -57.49 79.28 13.87
N VAL A 162 -57.92 80.07 12.88
CA VAL A 162 -59.36 80.23 12.51
C VAL A 162 -60.05 78.91 12.14
N ALA A 163 -59.30 77.84 11.86
CA ALA A 163 -59.73 76.45 11.73
C ALA A 163 -58.59 75.51 12.23
N PRO A 164 -58.86 74.28 12.69
CA PRO A 164 -57.83 73.33 13.12
C PRO A 164 -56.78 73.03 12.05
N ASP A 165 -55.51 72.98 12.46
CA ASP A 165 -54.35 72.66 11.61
C ASP A 165 -53.42 71.63 12.29
N ILE A 166 -52.44 71.08 11.57
CA ILE A 166 -51.48 70.10 12.10
C ILE A 166 -50.11 70.75 12.36
N LYS A 167 -49.63 70.68 13.60
CA LYS A 167 -48.28 71.09 13.99
C LYS A 167 -47.42 69.90 14.37
N ALA A 168 -46.09 70.08 14.29
CA ALA A 168 -45.14 69.10 14.78
C ALA A 168 -43.89 69.74 15.42
N GLN A 169 -43.20 68.96 16.24
CA GLN A 169 -41.94 69.31 16.90
C GLN A 169 -41.01 68.09 16.95
N VAL A 170 -39.74 68.32 16.63
CA VAL A 170 -38.66 67.31 16.71
C VAL A 170 -37.98 67.40 18.07
N TYR A 171 -37.63 66.23 18.63
CA TYR A 171 -36.91 66.08 19.89
C TYR A 171 -35.69 65.18 19.72
N ASP A 172 -34.66 65.43 20.50
CA ASP A 172 -33.52 64.52 20.65
C ASP A 172 -33.84 63.35 21.59
N ALA A 173 -32.89 62.42 21.74
CA ALA A 173 -33.05 61.22 22.56
C ALA A 173 -33.27 61.49 24.06
N ASN A 174 -32.98 62.70 24.54
CA ASN A 174 -33.16 63.11 25.93
C ASN A 174 -34.41 63.96 26.14
N GLY A 175 -35.22 64.18 25.09
CA GLY A 175 -36.42 65.02 25.16
C GLY A 175 -36.15 66.53 25.03
N ALA A 176 -34.97 66.94 24.55
CA ALA A 176 -34.72 68.35 24.24
C ALA A 176 -35.27 68.70 22.84
N LYS A 177 -35.91 69.88 22.71
CA LYS A 177 -36.45 70.38 21.43
C LYS A 177 -35.32 70.61 20.42
N VAL A 178 -35.44 70.02 19.22
CA VAL A 178 -34.55 70.26 18.08
C VAL A 178 -35.29 71.17 17.09
N GLY A 179 -34.85 72.44 16.99
CA GLY A 179 -35.54 73.45 16.19
C GLY A 179 -36.84 73.97 16.81
N SER A 180 -37.56 74.82 16.06
CA SER A 180 -38.86 75.37 16.47
C SER A 180 -40.03 74.52 15.95
N GLU A 181 -41.20 74.71 16.56
CA GLU A 181 -42.44 74.14 16.07
C GLU A 181 -42.70 74.58 14.64
N PHE A 182 -43.20 73.66 13.82
CA PHE A 182 -43.50 73.92 12.43
C PHE A 182 -44.89 73.41 12.05
N LEU A 183 -45.48 74.09 11.07
CA LEU A 183 -46.74 73.67 10.47
C LEU A 183 -46.48 72.54 9.48
N VAL A 184 -47.22 71.45 9.63
CA VAL A 184 -47.11 70.28 8.75
C VAL A 184 -47.79 70.57 7.42
N ASN A 185 -49.05 70.98 7.51
CA ASN A 185 -49.96 71.20 6.39
C ASN A 185 -49.84 72.61 5.79
N SER A 186 -50.50 72.85 4.66
CA SER A 186 -50.65 74.20 4.10
C SER A 186 -51.92 74.86 4.64
N THR A 187 -51.81 76.06 5.21
CA THR A 187 -52.95 76.77 5.83
C THR A 187 -54.05 77.09 4.82
N SER A 188 -55.30 76.86 5.21
CA SER A 188 -56.47 77.40 4.53
C SER A 188 -57.34 78.13 5.55
N ALA A 189 -57.66 79.39 5.28
CA ALA A 189 -58.67 80.07 6.08
C ALA A 189 -60.00 79.33 5.89
N ASN A 190 -60.55 78.78 6.98
CA ASN A 190 -61.92 78.24 7.12
C ASN A 190 -62.15 76.73 6.88
N PHE A 191 -61.13 75.86 6.83
CA PHE A 191 -61.35 74.41 6.69
C PHE A 191 -60.52 73.60 7.68
N ASP A 192 -61.16 72.59 8.27
CA ASP A 192 -60.60 71.76 9.32
C ASP A 192 -59.58 70.75 8.76
N GLN A 193 -58.46 70.61 9.46
CA GLN A 193 -57.44 69.59 9.21
C GLN A 193 -57.15 68.86 10.52
N GLU A 194 -57.38 67.54 10.54
CA GLU A 194 -57.41 66.75 11.77
C GLU A 194 -56.82 65.33 11.63
N ARG A 195 -56.67 64.63 12.76
CA ARG A 195 -56.29 63.20 12.87
C ARG A 195 -54.95 62.87 12.17
N ALA A 196 -53.88 63.46 12.68
CA ALA A 196 -52.55 63.19 12.16
C ALA A 196 -52.08 61.75 12.45
N SER A 197 -51.31 61.18 11.54
CA SER A 197 -50.51 59.96 11.75
C SER A 197 -49.10 60.19 11.21
N ILE A 198 -48.12 59.52 11.79
CA ILE A 198 -46.70 59.79 11.53
C ILE A 198 -45.88 58.49 11.53
N ALA A 199 -44.96 58.37 10.58
CA ALA A 199 -44.02 57.26 10.55
C ALA A 199 -42.65 57.69 10.02
N THR A 200 -41.61 57.16 10.65
CA THR A 200 -40.23 57.20 10.14
C THR A 200 -40.06 56.26 8.96
N LEU A 201 -39.28 56.72 7.98
CA LEU A 201 -38.91 56.00 6.76
C LEU A 201 -37.50 55.41 6.91
N SER A 202 -37.18 54.36 6.13
CA SER A 202 -35.88 53.68 6.24
C SER A 202 -34.69 54.56 5.84
N ASN A 203 -34.91 55.65 5.11
CA ASN A 203 -33.89 56.65 4.78
C ASN A 203 -33.67 57.69 5.90
N GLY A 204 -34.42 57.63 6.99
CA GLY A 204 -34.36 58.56 8.12
C GLY A 204 -35.28 59.78 8.03
N ASP A 205 -35.99 59.96 6.92
CA ASP A 205 -37.08 60.94 6.81
C ASP A 205 -38.30 60.47 7.61
N PHE A 206 -39.29 61.35 7.81
CA PHE A 206 -40.60 60.97 8.35
C PHE A 206 -41.72 61.55 7.50
N VAL A 207 -42.84 60.84 7.43
CA VAL A 207 -44.06 61.27 6.75
C VAL A 207 -45.13 61.56 7.78
N VAL A 208 -45.85 62.67 7.59
CA VAL A 208 -47.06 62.99 8.36
C VAL A 208 -48.25 62.95 7.41
N THR A 209 -49.31 62.24 7.78
CA THR A 209 -50.60 62.18 7.07
C THR A 209 -51.70 62.77 7.93
N TRP A 210 -52.73 63.36 7.31
CA TRP A 210 -53.86 63.96 8.02
C TRP A 210 -55.12 63.96 7.16
N ASN A 211 -56.27 64.15 7.80
CA ASN A 211 -57.54 64.39 7.14
C ASN A 211 -57.68 65.87 6.81
N ASP A 212 -58.19 66.15 5.63
CA ASP A 212 -58.24 67.49 5.05
C ASP A 212 -59.63 67.82 4.50
N PHE A 213 -60.23 68.94 4.92
CA PHE A 213 -61.55 69.36 4.48
C PHE A 213 -61.54 70.54 3.48
N ARG A 214 -60.38 70.89 2.88
CA ARG A 214 -60.24 72.11 2.06
C ARG A 214 -61.05 72.11 0.77
N THR A 215 -61.46 70.94 0.27
CA THR A 215 -62.23 70.79 -0.96
C THR A 215 -63.74 70.69 -0.70
N GLY A 216 -64.19 70.84 0.55
CA GLY A 216 -65.57 70.63 0.97
C GLY A 216 -65.95 69.15 1.15
N ASN A 217 -65.00 68.24 0.94
CA ASN A 217 -65.06 66.82 1.26
C ASN A 217 -63.81 66.44 2.05
N TRP A 218 -63.87 65.36 2.83
CA TRP A 218 -62.69 64.86 3.53
C TRP A 218 -61.78 64.08 2.57
N GLU A 219 -60.51 64.44 2.56
CA GLU A 219 -59.41 63.80 1.82
C GLU A 219 -58.29 63.41 2.79
N VAL A 220 -57.49 62.40 2.46
CA VAL A 220 -56.25 62.08 3.17
C VAL A 220 -55.08 62.71 2.42
N ARG A 221 -54.28 63.50 3.13
CA ARG A 221 -53.10 64.15 2.60
C ARG A 221 -51.85 63.76 3.35
N GLY A 222 -50.70 63.93 2.70
CA GLY A 222 -49.40 63.65 3.29
C GLY A 222 -48.34 64.67 2.91
N GLN A 223 -47.32 64.76 3.76
CA GLN A 223 -46.09 65.52 3.52
C GLN A 223 -44.91 64.77 4.15
N VAL A 224 -43.82 64.63 3.38
CA VAL A 224 -42.55 64.06 3.87
C VAL A 224 -41.64 65.17 4.39
N PHE A 225 -40.87 64.87 5.44
CA PHE A 225 -39.93 65.77 6.09
C PHE A 225 -38.60 65.08 6.37
N HIS A 226 -37.51 65.81 6.17
CA HIS A 226 -36.17 65.43 6.57
C HIS A 226 -35.84 66.05 7.94
N PRO A 227 -35.53 65.26 8.98
CA PRO A 227 -35.07 65.78 10.27
C PRO A 227 -33.60 66.21 10.18
N GLY A 228 -33.27 67.39 10.71
CA GLY A 228 -31.93 67.95 10.74
C GLY A 228 -31.61 68.69 12.04
N ALA A 229 -30.40 69.25 12.15
CA ALA A 229 -29.90 69.89 13.37
C ALA A 229 -30.71 71.13 13.83
N SER A 230 -31.56 71.69 12.96
CA SER A 230 -32.37 72.89 13.24
C SER A 230 -33.88 72.64 13.18
N GLY A 231 -34.33 71.38 13.26
CA GLY A 231 -35.73 70.98 13.13
C GLY A 231 -35.96 70.10 11.91
N ALA A 232 -37.09 70.26 11.22
CA ALA A 232 -37.42 69.47 10.04
C ALA A 232 -37.67 70.32 8.80
N THR A 233 -37.29 69.83 7.61
CA THR A 233 -37.52 70.50 6.32
C THR A 233 -38.37 69.63 5.40
N LYS A 234 -39.32 70.24 4.66
CA LYS A 234 -40.18 69.53 3.71
C LYS A 234 -39.38 68.87 2.58
N VAL A 235 -39.69 67.60 2.30
CA VAL A 235 -39.21 66.82 1.16
C VAL A 235 -40.38 66.69 0.17
N GLY A 236 -40.22 67.24 -1.03
CA GLY A 236 -41.30 67.28 -2.03
C GLY A 236 -42.46 68.20 -1.64
N SER A 237 -43.53 68.15 -2.42
CA SER A 237 -44.78 68.87 -2.17
C SER A 237 -45.79 68.04 -1.39
N GLU A 238 -46.76 68.71 -0.80
CA GLU A 238 -47.94 68.07 -0.22
C GLU A 238 -48.67 67.25 -1.29
N PHE A 239 -49.13 66.03 -0.94
CA PHE A 239 -49.75 65.10 -1.88
C PHE A 239 -51.08 64.54 -1.35
N THR A 240 -52.01 64.26 -2.26
CA THR A 240 -53.28 63.58 -1.97
C THR A 240 -53.08 62.06 -2.04
N VAL A 241 -53.55 61.36 -1.02
CA VAL A 241 -53.38 59.92 -0.88
C VAL A 241 -54.45 59.16 -1.63
N ASP A 242 -55.69 59.56 -1.43
CA ASP A 242 -56.89 58.93 -1.96
C ASP A 242 -57.21 59.34 -3.41
N THR A 243 -58.23 58.72 -4.00
CA THR A 243 -58.66 58.94 -5.40
C THR A 243 -60.12 59.38 -5.57
N ALA A 244 -60.93 59.42 -4.51
CA ALA A 244 -62.31 59.92 -4.52
C ALA A 244 -62.66 60.63 -3.20
N TYR A 245 -63.78 61.37 -3.16
CA TYR A 245 -64.10 62.28 -2.06
C TYR A 245 -64.89 61.60 -0.93
N TYR A 246 -64.45 61.71 0.33
CA TYR A 246 -64.87 60.80 1.42
C TYR A 246 -65.47 61.48 2.69
N ASN A 247 -66.01 60.62 3.58
CA ASN A 247 -66.91 60.91 4.71
C ASN A 247 -66.17 61.43 5.98
N SER A 248 -66.90 61.74 7.06
CA SER A 248 -66.37 62.35 8.29
C SER A 248 -65.66 61.41 9.28
N ARG A 249 -65.32 60.16 8.91
CA ARG A 249 -64.75 59.17 9.85
C ARG A 249 -63.30 58.75 9.60
N MET A 250 -62.65 59.24 8.54
CA MET A 250 -61.34 58.76 8.09
C MET A 250 -60.30 58.73 9.22
N VAL A 251 -59.55 57.63 9.32
CA VAL A 251 -58.30 57.54 10.10
C VAL A 251 -57.25 56.97 9.15
N ALA A 252 -56.20 57.76 8.88
CA ALA A 252 -55.10 57.32 8.05
C ALA A 252 -53.98 56.75 8.91
N GLY A 253 -53.65 55.48 8.73
CA GLY A 253 -52.45 54.86 9.30
C GLY A 253 -51.29 54.93 8.30
N VAL A 254 -50.06 55.16 8.76
CA VAL A 254 -48.87 55.17 7.88
C VAL A 254 -47.72 54.35 8.46
N THR A 255 -46.98 53.66 7.60
CA THR A 255 -45.75 52.95 7.99
C THR A 255 -44.68 52.98 6.90
N GLY A 256 -43.42 53.09 7.30
CA GLY A 256 -42.26 53.02 6.40
C GLY A 256 -41.81 51.58 6.16
N LEU A 257 -41.60 51.21 4.89
CA LEU A 257 -41.15 49.88 4.49
C LEU A 257 -39.62 49.81 4.39
N ALA A 258 -39.06 48.63 4.63
CA ALA A 258 -37.62 48.38 4.53
C ALA A 258 -37.03 48.70 3.13
N ASN A 259 -37.84 48.63 2.07
CA ASN A 259 -37.41 48.95 0.70
C ASN A 259 -37.32 50.46 0.41
N GLY A 260 -37.62 51.33 1.38
CA GLY A 260 -37.61 52.80 1.21
C GLY A 260 -38.94 53.41 0.80
N ASN A 261 -39.97 52.60 0.50
CA ASN A 261 -41.32 53.09 0.28
C ASN A 261 -42.07 53.26 1.61
N PHE A 262 -43.25 53.85 1.59
CA PHE A 262 -44.19 53.82 2.71
C PHE A 262 -45.59 53.49 2.23
N VAL A 263 -46.42 52.99 3.14
CA VAL A 263 -47.81 52.60 2.85
C VAL A 263 -48.74 53.36 3.77
N ILE A 264 -49.83 53.86 3.21
CA ILE A 264 -50.90 54.53 3.94
C ILE A 264 -52.16 53.69 3.81
N SER A 265 -52.77 53.33 4.95
CA SER A 265 -54.11 52.73 5.02
C SER A 265 -55.15 53.78 5.40
N PHE A 266 -56.32 53.74 4.77
CA PHE A 266 -57.40 54.70 5.00
C PHE A 266 -58.78 54.07 4.73
N GLU A 267 -59.83 54.71 5.21
CA GLU A 267 -61.23 54.29 5.01
C GLU A 267 -61.87 55.03 3.83
N ASP A 268 -62.66 54.34 2.99
CA ASP A 268 -63.39 54.94 1.87
C ASP A 268 -64.89 55.22 2.14
N THR A 269 -65.63 55.76 1.16
CA THR A 269 -67.05 56.16 1.30
C THR A 269 -67.97 54.98 1.59
N SER A 270 -67.57 53.78 1.16
CA SER A 270 -68.32 52.54 1.40
C SER A 270 -68.06 51.97 2.79
N GLY A 271 -67.12 52.55 3.55
CA GLY A 271 -66.68 52.00 4.82
C GLY A 271 -65.72 50.83 4.63
N GLU A 272 -64.96 50.80 3.52
CA GLU A 272 -63.95 49.79 3.24
C GLU A 272 -62.55 50.30 3.62
N ILE A 273 -61.66 49.39 3.97
CA ILE A 273 -60.25 49.70 4.22
C ILE A 273 -59.48 49.61 2.92
N ARG A 274 -58.78 50.70 2.56
CA ARG A 274 -57.97 50.85 1.35
C ARG A 274 -56.53 51.13 1.74
N ALA A 275 -55.59 50.85 0.84
CA ALA A 275 -54.20 51.21 1.02
C ALA A 275 -53.52 51.63 -0.29
N GLN A 276 -52.51 52.49 -0.16
CA GLN A 276 -51.69 52.98 -1.27
C GLN A 276 -50.22 53.02 -0.87
N VAL A 277 -49.34 52.52 -1.74
CA VAL A 277 -47.88 52.57 -1.58
C VAL A 277 -47.33 53.85 -2.21
N PHE A 278 -46.34 54.45 -1.57
CA PHE A 278 -45.63 55.65 -2.04
C PHE A 278 -44.12 55.47 -1.96
N THR A 279 -43.39 56.11 -2.86
CA THR A 279 -41.94 56.30 -2.76
C THR A 279 -41.59 57.20 -1.57
N ALA A 280 -40.34 57.15 -1.10
CA ALA A 280 -39.85 58.07 -0.05
C ALA A 280 -40.11 59.56 -0.34
N GLY A 281 -40.21 59.97 -1.61
CA GLY A 281 -40.50 61.35 -2.01
C GLY A 281 -41.99 61.72 -2.10
N GLY A 282 -42.91 60.82 -1.75
CA GLY A 282 -44.35 61.07 -1.77
C GLY A 282 -45.06 60.80 -3.11
N SER A 283 -44.40 60.16 -4.09
CA SER A 283 -45.04 59.74 -5.35
C SER A 283 -45.70 58.36 -5.23
N LYS A 284 -46.93 58.17 -5.75
CA LYS A 284 -47.66 56.89 -5.74
C LYS A 284 -46.89 55.78 -6.47
N VAL A 285 -46.84 54.59 -5.88
CA VAL A 285 -46.31 53.34 -6.46
C VAL A 285 -47.47 52.37 -6.65
N GLY A 286 -47.76 51.99 -7.90
CA GLY A 286 -48.91 51.14 -8.22
C GLY A 286 -50.26 51.84 -8.00
N SER A 287 -51.34 51.08 -8.15
CA SER A 287 -52.71 51.54 -7.89
C SER A 287 -53.12 51.31 -6.44
N GLU A 288 -54.11 52.07 -6.00
CA GLU A 288 -54.80 51.88 -4.72
C GLU A 288 -55.46 50.49 -4.68
N PHE A 289 -55.33 49.78 -3.56
CA PHE A 289 -55.88 48.42 -3.40
C PHE A 289 -56.74 48.28 -2.15
N GLN A 290 -57.71 47.37 -2.20
CA GLN A 290 -58.61 47.08 -1.08
C GLN A 290 -57.94 46.13 -0.08
N VAL A 291 -58.02 46.49 1.20
CA VAL A 291 -57.45 45.70 2.28
C VAL A 291 -58.37 44.56 2.69
N ASN A 292 -59.64 44.87 2.98
CA ASN A 292 -60.65 43.92 3.43
C ASN A 292 -61.43 43.29 2.26
N THR A 293 -61.97 42.09 2.42
CA THR A 293 -62.70 41.33 1.38
C THR A 293 -64.19 41.20 1.65
N GLN A 294 -64.62 41.43 2.89
CA GLN A 294 -66.02 41.42 3.30
C GLN A 294 -66.53 42.86 3.41
N THR A 295 -67.55 43.19 2.60
CA THR A 295 -68.02 44.57 2.36
C THR A 295 -69.41 44.86 2.97
N GLY A 296 -69.82 44.09 3.98
CA GLY A 296 -71.11 44.26 4.66
C GLY A 296 -70.90 44.82 6.06
N GLY A 297 -71.60 45.91 6.41
CA GLY A 297 -71.37 46.65 7.67
C GLY A 297 -70.23 47.68 7.54
N ASN A 298 -70.08 48.58 8.52
CA ASN A 298 -68.99 49.55 8.50
C ASN A 298 -67.67 48.85 8.89
N GLN A 299 -66.58 49.15 8.19
CA GLN A 299 -65.23 48.80 8.61
C GLN A 299 -64.51 50.10 8.98
N GLY A 300 -63.69 50.08 10.04
CA GLY A 300 -62.96 51.29 10.42
C GLY A 300 -61.88 51.09 11.46
N PHE A 301 -61.26 52.21 11.85
CA PHE A 301 -60.16 52.30 12.81
C PHE A 301 -58.94 51.48 12.39
N SER A 302 -58.53 51.61 11.12
CA SER A 302 -57.38 50.84 10.62
C SER A 302 -56.07 51.24 11.31
N SER A 303 -55.23 50.25 11.59
CA SER A 303 -53.85 50.43 12.05
C SER A 303 -52.90 49.61 11.18
N ILE A 304 -51.70 50.13 10.94
CA ILE A 304 -50.72 49.54 10.02
C ILE A 304 -49.31 49.58 10.61
N THR A 305 -48.53 48.52 10.39
CA THR A 305 -47.08 48.50 10.69
C THR A 305 -46.32 47.69 9.65
N ALA A 306 -45.12 48.14 9.29
CA ALA A 306 -44.16 47.35 8.54
C ALA A 306 -43.63 46.22 9.43
N LEU A 307 -43.41 45.05 8.83
CA LEU A 307 -42.89 43.87 9.52
C LEU A 307 -41.37 43.81 9.38
N THR A 308 -40.68 43.37 10.43
CA THR A 308 -39.21 43.23 10.47
C THR A 308 -38.69 42.30 9.37
N GLY A 309 -39.46 41.26 9.02
CA GLY A 309 -39.16 40.33 7.93
C GLY A 309 -39.47 40.85 6.52
N GLY A 310 -39.91 42.09 6.39
CA GLY A 310 -40.41 42.68 5.15
C GLY A 310 -41.94 42.59 5.02
N GLY A 311 -42.50 43.49 4.22
CA GLY A 311 -43.95 43.63 4.07
C GLY A 311 -44.57 44.45 5.20
N PHE A 312 -45.89 44.37 5.33
CA PHE A 312 -46.66 45.10 6.34
C PHE A 312 -47.93 44.35 6.72
N VAL A 313 -48.49 44.65 7.88
CA VAL A 313 -49.80 44.15 8.33
C VAL A 313 -50.74 45.31 8.55
N VAL A 314 -51.99 45.15 8.10
CA VAL A 314 -53.08 46.08 8.35
C VAL A 314 -54.12 45.38 9.20
N THR A 315 -54.59 46.06 10.26
CA THR A 315 -55.68 45.61 11.13
C THR A 315 -56.81 46.63 11.15
N TRP A 316 -58.05 46.20 11.39
CA TRP A 316 -59.23 47.06 11.43
C TRP A 316 -60.37 46.43 12.27
N SER A 317 -61.32 47.27 12.70
CA SER A 317 -62.59 46.85 13.29
C SER A 317 -63.61 46.54 12.20
N ASP A 318 -64.25 45.37 12.29
CA ASP A 318 -65.25 44.86 11.36
C ASP A 318 -66.63 44.82 12.06
N GLU A 319 -67.51 45.78 11.76
CA GLU A 319 -68.90 45.84 12.29
C GLU A 319 -69.87 44.91 11.52
N GLY A 320 -69.36 44.10 10.59
CA GLY A 320 -70.11 43.24 9.67
C GLY A 320 -70.51 41.86 10.19
N THR A 321 -70.52 41.63 11.52
CA THR A 321 -70.74 40.34 12.20
C THR A 321 -69.70 39.25 11.89
N ALA A 322 -68.46 39.62 11.57
CA ALA A 322 -67.41 38.70 11.14
C ALA A 322 -67.10 37.53 12.08
N ASP A 323 -67.26 37.73 13.39
CA ASP A 323 -67.03 36.72 14.43
C ASP A 323 -68.34 36.21 15.07
N GLY A 324 -69.49 36.63 14.54
CA GLY A 324 -70.83 36.17 14.92
C GLY A 324 -71.51 36.95 16.05
N SER A 325 -70.88 37.96 16.66
CA SER A 325 -71.51 38.80 17.69
C SER A 325 -70.84 40.16 17.78
N GLY A 326 -71.57 41.23 17.45
CA GLY A 326 -71.04 42.60 17.49
C GLY A 326 -69.98 42.89 16.43
N SER A 327 -68.91 43.56 16.85
CA SER A 327 -67.80 44.02 15.99
C SER A 327 -66.53 43.28 16.34
N GLY A 328 -65.85 42.68 15.36
CA GLY A 328 -64.62 41.90 15.60
C GLY A 328 -63.36 42.60 15.08
N ILE A 329 -62.18 42.09 15.43
CA ILE A 329 -60.90 42.60 14.91
C ILE A 329 -60.39 41.68 13.80
N LYS A 330 -60.10 42.27 12.64
CA LYS A 330 -59.49 41.56 11.51
C LYS A 330 -58.09 42.09 11.19
N ALA A 331 -57.31 41.26 10.49
CA ALA A 331 -56.04 41.65 9.94
C ALA A 331 -55.70 40.94 8.62
N GLN A 332 -54.82 41.57 7.84
CA GLN A 332 -54.26 41.03 6.60
C GLN A 332 -52.79 41.42 6.49
N VAL A 333 -51.94 40.43 6.17
CA VAL A 333 -50.51 40.62 5.93
C VAL A 333 -50.26 40.81 4.44
N TYR A 334 -49.30 41.66 4.10
CA TYR A 334 -48.89 42.01 2.75
C TYR A 334 -47.37 41.91 2.60
N ASP A 335 -46.90 41.64 1.38
CA ASP A 335 -45.50 41.81 1.01
C ASP A 335 -45.14 43.29 0.79
N THR A 336 -43.87 43.57 0.50
CA THR A 336 -43.38 44.95 0.29
C THR A 336 -43.91 45.62 -0.98
N ALA A 337 -44.52 44.86 -1.89
CA ALA A 337 -45.16 45.36 -3.12
C ALA A 337 -46.67 45.59 -2.94
N GLY A 338 -47.26 45.19 -1.81
CA GLY A 338 -48.69 45.30 -1.53
C GLY A 338 -49.50 44.09 -1.96
N ASN A 339 -48.88 42.92 -2.22
CA ASN A 339 -49.62 41.69 -2.48
C ASN A 339 -49.98 40.99 -1.15
N LYS A 340 -51.19 40.40 -1.07
CA LYS A 340 -51.65 39.67 0.12
C LYS A 340 -50.78 38.43 0.40
N ILE A 341 -50.31 38.30 1.63
CA ILE A 341 -49.70 37.09 2.19
C ILE A 341 -50.75 36.37 3.04
N GLY A 342 -51.20 35.20 2.58
CA GLY A 342 -52.32 34.49 3.21
C GLY A 342 -53.66 35.19 3.02
N GLY A 343 -54.70 34.68 3.69
CA GLY A 343 -56.04 35.29 3.71
C GLY A 343 -56.25 36.18 4.93
N GLU A 344 -57.37 36.89 4.92
CA GLU A 344 -57.83 37.68 6.06
C GLU A 344 -58.19 36.76 7.23
N TYR A 345 -57.84 37.17 8.44
CA TYR A 345 -58.09 36.37 9.63
C TYR A 345 -58.63 37.22 10.78
N ILE A 346 -59.41 36.56 11.65
CA ILE A 346 -59.96 37.14 12.88
C ILE A 346 -58.89 37.09 13.97
N VAL A 347 -58.60 38.24 14.55
CA VAL A 347 -57.57 38.45 15.56
C VAL A 347 -58.08 37.99 16.92
N ASN A 348 -59.28 38.44 17.33
CA ASN A 348 -59.89 38.04 18.59
C ASN A 348 -60.34 36.57 18.57
N SER A 349 -60.19 35.90 19.70
CA SER A 349 -60.76 34.58 20.01
C SER A 349 -61.99 34.72 20.92
N GLN A 350 -62.06 35.78 21.71
CA GLN A 350 -63.26 36.20 22.41
C GLN A 350 -64.13 37.02 21.48
N THR A 351 -65.30 36.49 21.15
CA THR A 351 -66.17 37.07 20.11
C THR A 351 -67.45 37.68 20.68
N ASN A 352 -67.62 37.71 22.00
CA ASN A 352 -68.84 38.27 22.58
C ASN A 352 -68.82 39.80 22.50
N SER A 353 -69.94 40.42 22.11
CA SER A 353 -70.12 41.87 22.08
C SER A 353 -69.10 42.62 21.22
N TYR A 354 -68.62 43.80 21.63
CA TYR A 354 -67.90 44.71 20.73
C TYR A 354 -66.39 44.72 20.98
N GLN A 355 -65.61 44.58 19.91
CA GLN A 355 -64.17 44.82 19.86
C GLN A 355 -63.84 45.99 18.91
N TYR A 356 -63.15 47.01 19.41
CA TYR A 356 -62.86 48.24 18.67
C TYR A 356 -61.42 48.75 18.80
N TYR A 357 -61.02 49.63 17.89
CA TYR A 357 -59.75 50.38 17.93
C TYR A 357 -58.49 49.49 18.02
N PRO A 358 -58.25 48.62 17.02
CA PRO A 358 -57.04 47.82 17.02
C PRO A 358 -55.81 48.68 16.73
N THR A 359 -54.72 48.39 17.45
CA THR A 359 -53.38 48.90 17.18
C THR A 359 -52.43 47.75 16.98
N VAL A 360 -51.47 47.90 16.05
CA VAL A 360 -50.54 46.85 15.68
C VAL A 360 -49.10 47.35 15.69
N SER A 361 -48.19 46.51 16.19
CA SER A 361 -46.75 46.75 16.10
C SER A 361 -46.00 45.48 15.70
N ALA A 362 -44.97 45.64 14.88
CA ALA A 362 -43.99 44.58 14.65
C ALA A 362 -43.13 44.33 15.89
N LEU A 363 -42.64 43.10 16.00
CA LEU A 363 -41.71 42.66 17.02
C LEU A 363 -40.34 42.38 16.39
N ALA A 364 -39.27 42.54 17.19
CA ALA A 364 -37.91 42.33 16.71
C ALA A 364 -37.63 40.87 16.31
N ASN A 365 -38.41 39.91 16.83
CA ASN A 365 -38.32 38.49 16.50
C ASN A 365 -38.95 38.12 15.14
N GLY A 366 -39.44 39.10 14.37
CA GLY A 366 -40.09 38.88 13.07
C GLY A 366 -41.61 38.67 13.15
N GLY A 367 -42.17 38.52 14.35
CA GLY A 367 -43.61 38.51 14.59
C GLY A 367 -44.22 39.90 14.67
N PHE A 368 -45.50 39.95 15.07
CA PHE A 368 -46.23 41.19 15.36
C PHE A 368 -47.27 40.97 16.45
N VAL A 369 -47.70 42.05 17.08
CA VAL A 369 -48.67 42.03 18.17
C VAL A 369 -49.79 43.02 17.87
N ILE A 370 -51.03 42.62 18.14
CA ILE A 370 -52.22 43.46 17.97
C ILE A 370 -52.88 43.63 19.33
N SER A 371 -53.27 44.87 19.68
CA SER A 371 -54.05 45.20 20.89
C SER A 371 -55.31 45.98 20.54
N TRP A 372 -56.41 45.75 21.25
CA TRP A 372 -57.72 46.35 20.99
C TRP A 372 -58.53 46.58 22.28
N GLN A 373 -59.57 47.38 22.19
CA GLN A 373 -60.59 47.49 23.24
C GLN A 373 -61.59 46.35 23.13
N ASP A 374 -61.86 45.67 24.23
CA ASP A 374 -62.70 44.48 24.27
C ASP A 374 -63.85 44.61 25.28
N PHE A 375 -65.10 44.40 24.84
CA PHE A 375 -66.30 44.34 25.69
C PHE A 375 -66.83 42.91 25.88
N SER A 376 -66.01 41.89 25.61
CA SER A 376 -66.46 40.49 25.70
C SER A 376 -66.81 40.05 27.11
N GLN A 377 -66.15 40.65 28.10
CA GLN A 377 -66.23 40.36 29.53
C GLN A 377 -65.72 38.95 29.92
N THR A 378 -64.86 38.33 29.11
CA THR A 378 -64.42 36.93 29.31
C THR A 378 -62.96 36.72 29.73
N LEU A 379 -62.11 37.76 29.73
CA LEU A 379 -60.67 37.66 30.04
C LEU A 379 -60.22 38.25 31.39
N GLY A 380 -61.18 38.55 32.28
CA GLY A 380 -60.91 38.99 33.64
C GLY A 380 -61.50 40.37 33.97
N ASP A 381 -61.71 41.22 32.96
CA ASP A 381 -62.55 42.41 33.08
C ASP A 381 -64.03 42.06 32.88
N ASN A 382 -64.87 42.38 33.86
CA ASN A 382 -66.31 42.13 33.82
C ASN A 382 -67.14 43.41 34.01
N SER A 383 -66.49 44.57 33.94
CA SER A 383 -67.14 45.84 34.28
C SER A 383 -67.51 46.66 33.04
N SER A 384 -66.65 46.68 32.02
CA SER A 384 -66.85 47.42 30.76
C SER A 384 -65.79 47.02 29.72
N TYR A 385 -65.39 47.95 28.83
CA TYR A 385 -64.27 47.76 27.90
C TYR A 385 -62.95 47.55 28.66
N GLY A 386 -62.27 46.44 28.40
CA GLY A 386 -60.88 46.21 28.78
C GLY A 386 -59.94 46.40 27.58
N ILE A 387 -58.63 46.34 27.83
CA ILE A 387 -57.60 46.27 26.78
C ILE A 387 -57.12 44.83 26.67
N THR A 388 -57.09 44.31 25.45
CA THR A 388 -56.71 42.93 25.15
C THR A 388 -55.63 42.91 24.06
N ALA A 389 -54.80 41.88 24.03
CA ALA A 389 -53.80 41.70 22.99
C ALA A 389 -53.59 40.23 22.59
N GLN A 390 -53.02 40.03 21.39
CA GLN A 390 -52.62 38.74 20.84
C GLN A 390 -51.31 38.88 20.05
N VAL A 391 -50.37 37.98 20.30
CA VAL A 391 -49.09 37.88 19.59
C VAL A 391 -49.23 36.93 18.40
N PHE A 392 -48.58 37.26 17.28
CA PHE A 392 -48.55 36.49 16.05
C PHE A 392 -47.12 36.32 15.53
N ASN A 393 -46.89 35.21 14.84
CA ASN A 393 -45.69 35.00 14.03
C ASN A 393 -46.07 34.62 12.59
N LEU A 394 -45.16 34.85 11.67
CA LEU A 394 -45.23 34.31 10.32
C LEU A 394 -44.57 32.93 10.33
N SER A 395 -45.35 31.86 10.17
CA SER A 395 -44.80 30.51 10.02
C SER A 395 -44.00 30.42 8.73
N ASN A 396 -42.69 30.26 8.87
CA ASN A 396 -41.80 29.74 7.85
C ASN A 396 -41.33 28.38 8.38
N ALA A 397 -41.46 27.30 7.59
CA ALA A 397 -40.90 26.01 7.98
C ALA A 397 -39.42 26.20 8.37
N PRO A 398 -38.94 25.62 9.49
CA PRO A 398 -37.55 25.79 9.91
C PRO A 398 -36.63 25.33 8.78
N THR A 399 -35.61 26.13 8.46
CA THR A 399 -34.61 25.77 7.44
C THR A 399 -33.70 24.67 7.98
N ALA A 400 -33.13 23.86 7.09
CA ALA A 400 -32.15 22.85 7.50
C ALA A 400 -31.04 23.48 8.37
N PRO A 401 -30.72 22.90 9.54
CA PRO A 401 -29.64 23.42 10.39
C PRO A 401 -28.28 23.20 9.72
N THR A 402 -27.27 23.95 10.16
CA THR A 402 -25.88 23.75 9.71
C THR A 402 -25.08 23.03 10.79
N ILE A 403 -24.52 21.87 10.46
CA ILE A 403 -23.49 21.21 11.29
C ILE A 403 -22.18 21.98 11.09
N VAL A 404 -21.68 22.57 12.17
CA VAL A 404 -20.44 23.38 12.18
C VAL A 404 -19.21 22.47 12.29
N SER A 405 -19.28 21.46 13.16
CA SER A 405 -18.20 20.48 13.33
C SER A 405 -18.74 19.20 13.95
N VAL A 406 -18.12 18.08 13.58
CA VAL A 406 -18.20 16.81 14.31
C VAL A 406 -16.81 16.60 14.93
N THR A 407 -16.75 16.29 16.22
CA THR A 407 -15.49 16.26 16.98
C THR A 407 -15.32 14.93 17.67
N ASP A 408 -14.13 14.37 17.51
CA ASP A 408 -13.59 13.22 18.24
C ASP A 408 -12.90 13.74 19.52
N ASP A 409 -13.26 13.21 20.68
CA ASP A 409 -12.61 13.56 21.96
C ASP A 409 -11.78 12.42 22.59
N VAL A 410 -11.55 11.33 21.84
CA VAL A 410 -10.82 10.15 22.28
C VAL A 410 -9.40 10.14 21.67
N SER A 411 -8.39 9.96 22.53
CA SER A 411 -7.01 9.80 22.05
C SER A 411 -6.81 8.47 21.31
N PRO A 412 -5.92 8.39 20.30
CA PRO A 412 -4.92 9.40 19.93
C PRO A 412 -5.39 10.45 18.92
N ASN A 413 -6.50 10.25 18.21
CA ASN A 413 -6.96 11.11 17.12
C ASN A 413 -8.06 12.09 17.55
N SER A 414 -7.82 12.89 18.59
CA SER A 414 -8.78 13.91 19.04
C SER A 414 -8.81 15.14 18.13
N GLY A 415 -9.99 15.68 17.84
CA GLY A 415 -10.17 16.94 17.13
C GLY A 415 -11.38 16.96 16.20
N ALA A 416 -11.46 18.00 15.37
CA ALA A 416 -12.54 18.11 14.38
C ALA A 416 -12.34 17.11 13.23
N LEU A 417 -13.40 16.37 12.91
CA LEU A 417 -13.44 15.38 11.84
C LEU A 417 -13.88 16.02 10.52
N ALA A 418 -13.13 15.73 9.46
CA ALA A 418 -13.54 16.06 8.09
C ALA A 418 -14.58 15.05 7.56
N ASN A 419 -15.34 15.44 6.55
CA ASN A 419 -16.27 14.52 5.89
C ASN A 419 -15.51 13.36 5.22
N GLY A 420 -15.85 12.13 5.61
CA GLY A 420 -15.21 10.88 5.22
C GLY A 420 -14.10 10.40 6.16
N ALA A 421 -13.82 11.09 7.27
CA ALA A 421 -12.78 10.70 8.22
C ALA A 421 -13.17 9.43 9.01
N SER A 422 -12.16 8.69 9.47
CA SER A 422 -12.31 7.61 10.44
C SER A 422 -11.97 8.08 11.85
N THR A 423 -12.58 7.48 12.86
CA THR A 423 -12.45 7.90 14.27
C THR A 423 -12.55 6.69 15.19
N ASN A 424 -11.79 6.71 16.29
CA ASN A 424 -11.88 5.71 17.36
C ASN A 424 -12.85 6.13 18.48
N ASP A 425 -13.49 7.29 18.33
CA ASP A 425 -14.53 7.77 19.23
C ASP A 425 -15.89 7.24 18.79
N THR A 426 -16.59 6.62 19.74
CA THR A 426 -17.94 6.08 19.53
C THR A 426 -19.03 7.08 19.90
N ASN A 427 -18.70 8.22 20.51
CA ASN A 427 -19.66 9.20 21.00
C ASN A 427 -19.25 10.64 20.63
N LEU A 428 -19.43 10.97 19.36
CA LEU A 428 -18.97 12.20 18.76
C LEU A 428 -19.73 13.42 19.27
N THR A 429 -19.03 14.54 19.42
CA THR A 429 -19.65 15.84 19.73
C THR A 429 -19.95 16.62 18.45
N VAL A 430 -21.23 16.85 18.18
CA VAL A 430 -21.71 17.57 16.99
C VAL A 430 -22.14 18.98 17.37
N ARG A 431 -21.46 19.99 16.82
CA ARG A 431 -21.83 21.40 16.97
C ARG A 431 -22.78 21.82 15.86
N ILE A 432 -23.90 22.40 16.23
CA ILE A 432 -24.95 22.84 15.30
C ILE A 432 -25.19 24.33 15.50
N ALA A 433 -25.15 25.11 14.41
CA ALA A 433 -25.46 26.53 14.46
C ALA A 433 -26.96 26.75 14.70
N THR A 434 -27.33 27.65 15.60
CA THR A 434 -28.74 27.98 15.87
C THR A 434 -29.37 28.83 14.77
N GLY A 435 -28.59 29.62 14.02
CA GLY A 435 -29.06 30.33 12.83
C GLY A 435 -30.27 31.23 13.11
N SER A 436 -31.31 31.12 12.27
CA SER A 436 -32.59 31.83 12.43
C SER A 436 -33.62 31.07 13.27
N ASN A 437 -33.23 29.98 13.94
CA ASN A 437 -34.12 29.22 14.82
C ASN A 437 -34.40 30.00 16.11
N PHE A 438 -35.48 29.66 16.80
CA PHE A 438 -35.96 30.35 17.98
C PHE A 438 -35.77 29.52 19.25
N ALA A 439 -35.77 30.19 20.41
CA ALA A 439 -35.85 29.49 21.68
C ALA A 439 -37.19 28.74 21.76
N GLY A 440 -37.15 27.46 22.15
CA GLY A 440 -38.27 26.53 22.12
C GLY A 440 -38.21 25.51 20.98
N ASP A 441 -37.45 25.78 19.91
CA ASP A 441 -37.25 24.81 18.83
C ASP A 441 -36.40 23.62 19.31
N VAL A 442 -36.61 22.45 18.73
CA VAL A 442 -35.95 21.20 19.13
C VAL A 442 -35.00 20.72 18.04
N VAL A 443 -33.72 20.57 18.37
CA VAL A 443 -32.69 20.02 17.48
C VAL A 443 -32.47 18.53 17.79
N GLN A 444 -32.51 17.68 16.76
CA GLN A 444 -32.29 16.24 16.88
C GLN A 444 -31.26 15.77 15.84
N LEU A 445 -30.27 14.99 16.27
CA LEU A 445 -29.31 14.33 15.39
C LEU A 445 -29.90 13.04 14.80
N PHE A 446 -29.45 12.68 13.60
CA PHE A 446 -29.80 11.44 12.92
C PHE A 446 -28.57 10.78 12.30
N ASP A 447 -28.52 9.45 12.32
CA ASP A 447 -27.68 8.62 11.46
C ASP A 447 -28.56 8.03 10.35
N GLY A 448 -28.43 8.55 9.14
CA GLY A 448 -29.39 8.32 8.07
C GLY A 448 -30.80 8.76 8.49
N GLN A 449 -31.69 7.80 8.75
CA GLN A 449 -33.08 8.05 9.16
C GLN A 449 -33.33 7.80 10.66
N THR A 450 -32.36 7.22 11.37
CA THR A 450 -32.49 6.85 12.79
C THR A 450 -32.09 8.03 13.66
N ALA A 451 -32.96 8.44 14.59
CA ALA A 451 -32.59 9.45 15.58
C ALA A 451 -31.50 8.93 16.51
N ILE A 452 -30.44 9.72 16.71
CA ILE A 452 -29.30 9.42 17.58
C ILE A 452 -29.08 10.58 18.55
N GLY A 453 -28.48 10.32 19.72
CA GLY A 453 -28.28 11.36 20.72
C GLY A 453 -29.60 11.86 21.33
N SER A 454 -29.48 12.79 22.28
CA SER A 454 -30.65 13.41 22.91
C SER A 454 -31.10 14.65 22.13
N ALA A 455 -32.41 14.76 21.89
CA ALA A 455 -33.00 15.99 21.37
C ALA A 455 -32.72 17.16 22.32
N VAL A 456 -32.37 18.33 21.78
CA VAL A 456 -32.13 19.54 22.58
C VAL A 456 -33.13 20.63 22.23
N THR A 457 -33.92 21.07 23.21
CA THR A 457 -34.75 22.27 23.10
C THR A 457 -33.88 23.51 23.27
N LEU A 458 -33.85 24.38 22.27
CA LEU A 458 -33.05 25.60 22.28
C LEU A 458 -33.54 26.57 23.36
N SER A 459 -32.62 27.01 24.21
CA SER A 459 -32.87 28.08 25.17
C SER A 459 -32.49 29.45 24.60
N LEU A 460 -32.91 30.54 25.24
CA LEU A 460 -32.45 31.89 24.90
C LEU A 460 -30.91 32.03 24.99
N ALA A 461 -30.27 31.25 25.87
CA ALA A 461 -28.82 31.23 26.01
C ALA A 461 -28.13 30.57 24.80
N ASP A 462 -28.76 29.57 24.18
CA ASP A 462 -28.26 28.92 22.96
C ASP A 462 -28.42 29.83 21.75
N ILE A 463 -29.55 30.54 21.67
CA ILE A 463 -29.77 31.56 20.64
C ILE A 463 -28.73 32.69 20.76
N ALA A 464 -28.50 33.21 21.96
CA ALA A 464 -27.49 34.25 22.19
C ALA A 464 -26.06 33.77 21.91
N ARG A 465 -25.77 32.49 22.18
CA ARG A 465 -24.47 31.86 21.91
C ARG A 465 -24.26 31.52 20.42
N GLY A 466 -25.36 31.35 19.67
CA GLY A 466 -25.33 31.07 18.24
C GLY A 466 -25.14 29.59 17.86
N TYR A 467 -25.00 28.67 18.82
CA TYR A 467 -24.84 27.23 18.57
C TYR A 467 -25.26 26.36 19.76
N VAL A 468 -25.44 25.06 19.50
CA VAL A 468 -25.63 23.99 20.49
C VAL A 468 -24.70 22.82 20.19
N ASP A 469 -24.18 22.16 21.22
CA ASP A 469 -23.36 20.93 21.09
C ASP A 469 -24.21 19.73 21.53
N ILE A 470 -24.27 18.68 20.68
CA ILE A 470 -25.05 17.47 20.92
C ILE A 470 -24.15 16.25 20.72
N GLN A 471 -24.15 15.34 21.69
CA GLN A 471 -23.48 14.06 21.57
C GLN A 471 -24.32 13.05 20.76
N THR A 472 -23.69 12.28 19.88
CA THR A 472 -24.37 11.26 19.08
C THR A 472 -24.92 10.10 19.92
N GLY A 473 -24.42 9.91 21.14
CA GLY A 473 -24.53 8.63 21.82
C GLY A 473 -23.60 7.59 21.19
N VAL A 474 -23.61 6.36 21.74
CA VAL A 474 -22.70 5.29 21.31
C VAL A 474 -23.07 4.79 19.91
N LEU A 475 -22.15 4.97 18.97
CA LEU A 475 -22.15 4.44 17.62
C LEU A 475 -21.32 3.14 17.57
N GLY A 476 -21.74 2.19 16.74
CA GLY A 476 -20.99 0.94 16.51
C GLY A 476 -19.92 1.11 15.42
N ASN A 477 -19.04 0.12 15.23
CA ASN A 477 -18.06 0.18 14.14
C ASN A 477 -18.74 0.06 12.76
N ALA A 478 -18.86 1.17 12.05
CA ALA A 478 -19.43 1.27 10.71
C ALA A 478 -19.25 2.68 10.14
N ALA A 479 -19.64 2.87 8.87
CA ALA A 479 -19.87 4.19 8.31
C ALA A 479 -21.20 4.76 8.82
N HIS A 480 -21.18 6.02 9.26
CA HIS A 480 -22.32 6.78 9.78
C HIS A 480 -22.49 8.08 9.00
N ALA A 481 -23.74 8.43 8.69
CA ALA A 481 -24.09 9.64 7.97
C ALA A 481 -24.81 10.60 8.94
N ILE A 482 -24.04 11.41 9.65
CA ILE A 482 -24.54 12.29 10.69
C ILE A 482 -25.23 13.51 10.07
N THR A 483 -26.52 13.67 10.37
CA THR A 483 -27.35 14.81 9.98
C THR A 483 -28.07 15.39 11.20
N ALA A 484 -28.70 16.54 11.03
CA ALA A 484 -29.51 17.19 12.07
C ALA A 484 -30.80 17.76 11.46
N LYS A 485 -31.87 17.79 12.25
CA LYS A 485 -33.12 18.49 11.91
C LYS A 485 -33.57 19.36 13.08
N VAL A 486 -34.32 20.40 12.76
CA VAL A 486 -34.98 21.28 13.73
C VAL A 486 -36.49 21.09 13.63
N THR A 487 -37.15 20.96 14.78
CA THR A 487 -38.61 20.98 14.90
C THR A 487 -39.01 22.26 15.61
N ASP A 488 -39.85 23.08 14.98
CA ASP A 488 -40.31 24.33 15.60
C ASP A 488 -41.38 24.08 16.69
N THR A 489 -41.74 25.13 17.43
CA THR A 489 -42.78 25.03 18.48
C THR A 489 -44.18 24.68 17.96
N THR A 490 -44.40 24.75 16.64
CA THR A 490 -45.66 24.33 15.99
C THR A 490 -45.64 22.86 15.55
N GLY A 491 -44.48 22.20 15.66
CA GLY A 491 -44.26 20.81 15.24
C GLY A 491 -43.81 20.66 13.79
N ALA A 492 -43.52 21.75 13.07
CA ALA A 492 -42.99 21.67 11.72
C ALA A 492 -41.50 21.29 11.75
N VAL A 493 -41.10 20.33 10.90
CA VAL A 493 -39.73 19.79 10.88
C VAL A 493 -38.99 20.32 9.64
N SER A 494 -37.73 20.69 9.82
CA SER A 494 -36.85 21.14 8.74
C SER A 494 -36.44 20.00 7.80
N ASP A 495 -35.92 20.36 6.62
CA ASP A 495 -35.06 19.45 5.87
C ASP A 495 -33.82 19.06 6.71
N ALA A 496 -33.20 17.93 6.38
CA ALA A 496 -31.97 17.50 7.04
C ALA A 496 -30.78 18.39 6.64
N ALA A 497 -29.88 18.65 7.59
CA ALA A 497 -28.56 19.19 7.29
C ALA A 497 -27.81 18.31 6.27
N SER A 498 -26.86 18.91 5.55
CA SER A 498 -25.92 18.11 4.75
C SER A 498 -25.17 17.12 5.64
N ALA A 499 -25.13 15.85 5.22
CA ALA A 499 -24.52 14.80 6.01
C ALA A 499 -23.01 14.98 6.14
N ILE A 500 -22.49 14.80 7.36
CA ILE A 500 -21.08 14.55 7.61
C ILE A 500 -20.92 13.05 7.78
N ASN A 501 -20.23 12.42 6.82
CA ASN A 501 -19.96 11.00 6.85
C ASN A 501 -18.71 10.76 7.69
N VAL A 502 -18.77 9.81 8.63
CA VAL A 502 -17.64 9.38 9.44
C VAL A 502 -17.64 7.86 9.55
N THR A 503 -16.48 7.24 9.64
CA THR A 503 -16.38 5.80 9.92
C THR A 503 -15.90 5.61 11.35
N VAL A 504 -16.75 5.08 12.20
CA VAL A 504 -16.34 4.66 13.55
C VAL A 504 -15.60 3.34 13.39
N ASP A 505 -14.36 3.31 13.86
CA ASP A 505 -13.52 2.14 13.86
C ASP A 505 -12.69 2.10 15.15
N THR A 506 -13.02 1.17 16.02
CA THR A 506 -12.32 0.93 17.29
C THR A 506 -11.44 -0.32 17.24
N VAL A 507 -11.33 -0.99 16.08
CA VAL A 507 -10.62 -2.26 15.96
C VAL A 507 -9.18 -2.02 15.57
N ALA A 508 -8.25 -2.41 16.43
CA ALA A 508 -6.84 -2.39 16.07
C ALA A 508 -6.56 -3.32 14.88
N PRO A 509 -5.73 -2.90 13.90
CA PRO A 509 -5.36 -3.75 12.78
C PRO A 509 -4.59 -4.98 13.26
N ALA A 510 -4.90 -6.14 12.69
CA ALA A 510 -4.12 -7.34 12.91
C ALA A 510 -2.75 -7.18 12.23
N VAL A 511 -1.66 -7.44 12.97
CA VAL A 511 -0.29 -7.34 12.44
C VAL A 511 0.43 -8.66 12.71
N GLY A 512 1.08 -9.20 11.69
CA GLY A 512 1.89 -10.42 11.81
C GLY A 512 3.26 -10.21 11.18
N VAL A 513 4.29 -10.77 11.81
CA VAL A 513 5.60 -11.01 11.19
C VAL A 513 5.60 -12.47 10.75
N THR A 514 5.74 -12.72 9.45
CA THR A 514 5.66 -14.06 8.86
C THR A 514 7.02 -14.70 8.64
N GLY A 515 8.10 -13.91 8.56
CA GLY A 515 9.43 -14.46 8.40
C GLY A 515 10.54 -13.41 8.37
N VAL A 516 11.74 -13.86 8.69
CA VAL A 516 12.99 -13.13 8.58
C VAL A 516 13.91 -13.94 7.67
N THR A 517 14.47 -13.31 6.65
CA THR A 517 15.38 -13.95 5.70
C THR A 517 16.66 -13.14 5.62
N LEU A 518 17.81 -13.81 5.71
CA LEU A 518 19.13 -13.19 5.54
C LEU A 518 19.35 -12.81 4.08
N ASP A 519 19.79 -11.59 3.80
CA ASP A 519 20.32 -11.21 2.50
C ASP A 519 21.77 -11.66 2.42
N THR A 520 21.98 -12.76 1.70
CA THR A 520 23.27 -13.40 1.53
C THR A 520 24.26 -12.60 0.70
N ALA A 521 23.78 -11.67 -0.14
CA ALA A 521 24.62 -10.83 -0.99
C ALA A 521 25.14 -9.58 -0.25
N ASN A 522 24.42 -9.10 0.76
CA ASN A 522 24.76 -7.88 1.51
C ASN A 522 24.80 -8.15 3.03
N LEU A 523 25.64 -9.08 3.49
CA LEU A 523 25.72 -9.44 4.92
C LEU A 523 26.11 -8.25 5.82
N PRO A 524 25.58 -8.15 7.07
CA PRO A 524 24.52 -8.96 7.69
C PRO A 524 23.14 -8.30 7.55
N THR A 525 22.71 -7.94 6.34
CA THR A 525 21.37 -7.36 6.15
C THR A 525 20.30 -8.44 6.08
N PHE A 526 19.10 -8.11 6.56
CA PHE A 526 17.94 -8.99 6.64
C PHE A 526 16.73 -8.36 5.96
N THR A 527 15.84 -9.22 5.49
CA THR A 527 14.49 -8.87 5.06
C THR A 527 13.48 -9.42 6.04
N VAL A 528 12.63 -8.56 6.59
CA VAL A 528 11.52 -8.93 7.47
C VAL A 528 10.24 -8.81 6.67
N SER A 529 9.40 -9.86 6.72
CA SER A 529 8.14 -9.93 5.99
C SER A 529 6.97 -10.17 6.94
N GLY A 530 5.78 -9.76 6.51
CA GLY A 530 4.58 -9.95 7.29
C GLY A 530 3.31 -9.55 6.59
N THR A 531 2.24 -9.47 7.38
CA THR A 531 0.91 -9.06 6.93
C THR A 531 0.31 -8.03 7.88
N THR A 532 -0.47 -7.11 7.33
CA THR A 532 -1.40 -6.25 8.06
C THR A 532 -2.51 -5.80 7.11
N GLU A 533 -3.33 -4.84 7.50
CA GLU A 533 -4.29 -4.20 6.61
C GLU A 533 -3.58 -3.44 5.47
N ALA A 534 -4.18 -3.45 4.28
CA ALA A 534 -3.58 -2.90 3.07
C ALA A 534 -3.35 -1.38 3.18
N GLY A 535 -2.19 -0.91 2.73
CA GLY A 535 -1.83 0.51 2.68
C GLY A 535 -1.32 1.10 4.01
N LEU A 536 -1.32 0.34 5.12
CA LEU A 536 -0.81 0.84 6.40
C LEU A 536 0.72 0.93 6.42
N LEU A 537 1.24 1.96 7.12
CA LEU A 537 2.64 2.07 7.46
C LEU A 537 2.97 1.07 8.57
N VAL A 538 3.93 0.21 8.31
CA VAL A 538 4.45 -0.81 9.22
C VAL A 538 5.78 -0.34 9.79
N SER A 539 5.87 -0.23 11.10
CA SER A 539 7.09 0.05 11.85
C SER A 539 7.59 -1.23 12.52
N VAL A 540 8.78 -1.69 12.16
CA VAL A 540 9.39 -2.90 12.72
C VAL A 540 10.40 -2.52 13.80
N TYR A 541 10.32 -3.18 14.94
CA TYR A 541 11.16 -2.98 16.11
C TYR A 541 11.91 -4.27 16.46
N ASP A 542 13.15 -4.13 16.93
CA ASP A 542 13.84 -5.16 17.71
C ASP A 542 13.87 -4.73 19.17
N GLY A 543 13.17 -5.46 20.04
CA GLY A 543 12.89 -5.02 21.41
C GLY A 543 12.21 -3.64 21.43
N ALA A 544 12.91 -2.63 21.94
CA ALA A 544 12.44 -1.24 21.99
C ALA A 544 12.96 -0.35 20.84
N THR A 545 13.91 -0.84 20.04
CA THR A 545 14.60 -0.06 19.01
C THR A 545 13.86 -0.19 17.68
N LEU A 546 13.49 0.93 17.05
CA LEU A 546 12.93 0.93 15.69
C LEU A 546 14.04 0.55 14.70
N VAL A 547 13.86 -0.55 13.97
CA VAL A 547 14.82 -1.01 12.96
C VAL A 547 14.47 -0.51 11.55
N GLY A 548 13.20 -0.20 11.29
CA GLY A 548 12.80 0.46 10.04
C GLY A 548 11.30 0.50 9.81
N THR A 549 10.89 1.08 8.68
CA THR A 549 9.48 1.21 8.29
C THR A 549 9.25 0.84 6.84
N THR A 550 8.11 0.23 6.54
CA THR A 550 7.64 -0.07 5.16
C THR A 550 6.13 0.14 5.07
N THR A 551 5.53 -0.04 3.89
CA THR A 551 4.07 0.07 3.70
C THR A 551 3.52 -1.26 3.20
N ALA A 552 2.37 -1.68 3.73
CA ALA A 552 1.67 -2.86 3.24
C ALA A 552 1.08 -2.63 1.85
N GLY A 553 1.27 -3.59 0.95
CA GLY A 553 0.69 -3.57 -0.39
C GLY A 553 -0.83 -3.71 -0.38
N ALA A 554 -1.44 -3.64 -1.57
CA ALA A 554 -2.90 -3.74 -1.74
C ALA A 554 -3.51 -5.08 -1.25
N ASN A 555 -2.70 -6.12 -1.10
CA ASN A 555 -3.09 -7.42 -0.58
C ASN A 555 -2.78 -7.59 0.92
N GLY A 556 -2.31 -6.55 1.61
CA GLY A 556 -1.95 -6.59 3.03
C GLY A 556 -0.56 -7.17 3.34
N SER A 557 0.17 -7.68 2.34
CA SER A 557 1.54 -8.16 2.54
C SER A 557 2.54 -6.99 2.60
N TRP A 558 3.54 -7.09 3.46
CA TRP A 558 4.62 -6.11 3.55
C TRP A 558 5.99 -6.80 3.63
N SER A 559 7.02 -6.08 3.17
CA SER A 559 8.42 -6.50 3.22
C SER A 559 9.30 -5.30 3.51
N LEU A 560 10.25 -5.47 4.44
CA LEU A 560 11.23 -4.47 4.84
C LEU A 560 12.63 -5.08 4.69
N ALA A 561 13.34 -4.70 3.64
CA ALA A 561 14.67 -5.19 3.30
C ALA A 561 15.78 -4.26 3.80
N GLY A 562 17.01 -4.77 3.87
CA GLY A 562 18.20 -3.98 4.19
C GLY A 562 18.39 -3.69 5.68
N LEU A 563 17.77 -4.48 6.56
CA LEU A 563 17.88 -4.27 8.00
C LEU A 563 19.16 -4.88 8.55
N THR A 564 19.97 -4.09 9.25
CA THR A 564 21.04 -4.63 10.09
C THR A 564 20.49 -4.85 11.49
N LEU A 565 20.44 -6.11 11.91
CA LEU A 565 20.04 -6.49 13.26
C LEU A 565 21.22 -6.33 14.22
N VAL A 566 20.94 -6.00 15.47
CA VAL A 566 22.00 -5.87 16.49
C VAL A 566 22.53 -7.25 16.88
N GLU A 567 23.76 -7.27 17.38
CA GLU A 567 24.38 -8.48 17.90
C GLU A 567 23.57 -9.03 19.10
N GLY A 568 23.29 -10.34 19.09
CA GLY A 568 22.44 -10.99 20.08
C GLY A 568 21.14 -11.59 19.52
N ALA A 569 20.34 -12.17 20.41
CA ALA A 569 19.03 -12.70 20.05
C ALA A 569 18.07 -11.53 19.72
N ASN A 570 17.57 -11.51 18.49
CA ASN A 570 16.68 -10.46 18.00
C ASN A 570 15.21 -10.88 18.12
N ASN A 571 14.41 -10.05 18.77
CA ASN A 571 12.99 -10.27 19.07
C ASN A 571 12.17 -9.19 18.36
N LEU A 572 11.70 -9.52 17.16
CA LEU A 572 11.07 -8.57 16.28
C LEU A 572 9.57 -8.40 16.58
N THR A 573 9.10 -7.16 16.57
CA THR A 573 7.67 -6.83 16.57
C THR A 573 7.37 -5.83 15.46
N ALA A 574 6.23 -5.98 14.81
CA ALA A 574 5.72 -5.01 13.85
C ALA A 574 4.53 -4.28 14.46
N LYS A 575 4.49 -2.96 14.26
CA LYS A 575 3.41 -2.08 14.73
C LYS A 575 2.86 -1.26 13.59
N THR A 576 1.56 -1.07 13.58
CA THR A 576 0.84 -0.24 12.61
C THR A 576 -0.18 0.61 13.34
N ILE A 577 -0.60 1.70 12.71
CA ILE A 577 -1.69 2.56 13.17
C ILE A 577 -2.62 2.74 11.97
N ASP A 578 -3.91 2.47 12.15
CA ASP A 578 -4.92 2.66 11.12
C ASP A 578 -5.34 4.14 10.99
N ALA A 579 -6.30 4.43 10.11
CA ALA A 579 -6.80 5.79 9.89
C ALA A 579 -7.59 6.37 11.09
N ALA A 580 -8.19 5.51 11.92
CA ALA A 580 -8.90 5.91 13.15
C ALA A 580 -7.94 6.12 14.34
N GLY A 581 -6.68 5.70 14.21
CA GLY A 581 -5.66 5.83 15.25
C GLY A 581 -5.50 4.59 16.12
N ASN A 582 -6.15 3.46 15.79
CA ASN A 582 -5.98 2.24 16.56
C ASN A 582 -4.62 1.60 16.25
N ALA A 583 -3.89 1.24 17.31
CA ALA A 583 -2.55 0.67 17.18
C ALA A 583 -2.59 -0.87 17.17
N GLY A 584 -2.16 -1.46 16.07
CA GLY A 584 -1.90 -2.90 15.95
C GLY A 584 -0.47 -3.23 16.36
N THR A 585 -0.26 -4.37 17.01
CA THR A 585 1.08 -4.89 17.32
C THR A 585 1.11 -6.41 17.12
N SER A 586 2.14 -6.90 16.43
CA SER A 586 2.33 -8.33 16.25
C SER A 586 2.78 -9.01 17.54
N THR A 587 2.59 -10.33 17.61
CA THR A 587 3.37 -11.14 18.57
C THR A 587 4.86 -11.01 18.30
N VAL A 588 5.68 -11.25 19.31
CA VAL A 588 7.15 -11.28 19.17
C VAL A 588 7.54 -12.44 18.25
N PHE A 589 8.31 -12.12 17.21
CA PHE A 589 8.97 -13.10 16.34
C PHE A 589 10.45 -13.17 16.69
N ALA A 590 10.89 -14.31 17.23
CA ALA A 590 12.30 -14.55 17.49
C ALA A 590 13.01 -14.82 16.15
N ALA A 591 13.95 -13.96 15.77
CA ALA A 591 14.72 -14.16 14.56
C ALA A 591 15.55 -15.46 14.68
N PRO A 592 15.54 -16.31 13.64
CA PRO A 592 16.25 -17.59 13.69
C PRO A 592 17.78 -17.42 13.64
N THR A 593 18.29 -16.22 13.36
CA THR A 593 19.70 -15.96 13.09
C THR A 593 20.31 -15.01 14.12
N LEU A 594 21.42 -15.42 14.74
CA LEU A 594 22.27 -14.58 15.58
C LEU A 594 23.35 -13.92 14.71
N VAL A 595 23.50 -12.59 14.80
CA VAL A 595 24.65 -11.89 14.24
C VAL A 595 25.72 -11.80 15.33
N SER A 596 26.92 -12.29 15.04
CA SER A 596 28.07 -12.21 15.95
C SER A 596 29.19 -11.39 15.30
N THR A 597 29.61 -10.35 16.00
CA THR A 597 30.83 -9.59 15.69
C THR A 597 31.91 -9.78 16.76
N GLY A 598 31.58 -10.42 17.88
CA GLY A 598 32.54 -10.93 18.87
C GLY A 598 32.63 -12.45 18.91
N ALA A 599 33.29 -12.97 19.96
CA ALA A 599 33.39 -14.40 20.22
C ALA A 599 32.13 -14.95 20.88
N VAL A 600 31.52 -15.98 20.28
CA VAL A 600 30.36 -16.71 20.79
C VAL A 600 30.72 -18.19 20.88
N SER A 601 30.41 -18.85 22.00
CA SER A 601 30.66 -20.28 22.16
C SER A 601 29.36 -21.07 22.32
N VAL A 602 29.21 -22.15 21.54
CA VAL A 602 28.14 -23.13 21.71
C VAL A 602 28.66 -24.26 22.59
N THR A 603 28.15 -24.37 23.82
CA THR A 603 28.68 -25.28 24.86
C THR A 603 27.79 -26.49 25.16
N GLY A 604 28.42 -27.64 25.42
CA GLY A 604 27.74 -28.85 25.93
C GLY A 604 26.93 -29.61 24.85
N ALA A 605 26.29 -30.72 25.23
CA ALA A 605 25.48 -31.59 24.35
C ALA A 605 24.17 -30.93 23.81
N SER A 606 24.19 -29.63 23.60
CA SER A 606 23.06 -28.85 23.10
C SER A 606 23.11 -28.82 21.58
N THR A 607 22.05 -29.34 20.96
CA THR A 607 21.74 -29.05 19.56
C THR A 607 21.07 -27.68 19.50
N THR A 608 21.57 -26.80 18.64
CA THR A 608 20.95 -25.50 18.37
C THR A 608 20.45 -25.46 16.94
N SER A 609 19.15 -25.22 16.77
CA SER A 609 18.53 -24.92 15.48
C SER A 609 18.64 -23.43 15.11
N GLN A 610 19.31 -22.62 15.93
CA GLN A 610 19.59 -21.22 15.63
C GLN A 610 20.67 -21.15 14.54
N GLY A 611 20.46 -20.29 13.55
CA GLY A 611 21.46 -19.94 12.56
C GLY A 611 22.41 -18.84 13.06
N TYR A 612 23.58 -18.75 12.46
CA TYR A 612 24.62 -17.79 12.85
C TYR A 612 25.12 -17.02 11.63
N VAL A 613 25.36 -15.72 11.79
CA VAL A 613 26.08 -14.89 10.83
C VAL A 613 27.31 -14.35 11.52
N VAL A 614 28.49 -14.78 11.08
CA VAL A 614 29.78 -14.43 11.69
C VAL A 614 30.56 -13.52 10.75
N LEU A 615 30.96 -12.33 11.22
CA LEU A 615 31.57 -11.28 10.43
C LEU A 615 32.66 -10.54 11.20
N GLY A 616 33.52 -9.80 10.50
CA GLY A 616 34.47 -8.88 11.13
C GLY A 616 35.55 -9.62 11.90
N ASP A 617 35.71 -9.35 13.19
CA ASP A 617 36.55 -10.10 14.12
C ASP A 617 35.75 -11.15 14.93
N GLY A 618 34.51 -11.43 14.52
CA GLY A 618 33.65 -12.41 15.16
C GLY A 618 34.17 -13.84 15.02
N THR A 619 34.02 -14.61 16.09
CA THR A 619 34.38 -16.04 16.14
C THR A 619 33.24 -16.85 16.72
N LEU A 620 32.85 -17.94 16.07
CA LEU A 620 31.92 -18.92 16.62
C LEU A 620 32.69 -20.19 17.01
N ASP A 621 32.85 -20.40 18.32
CA ASP A 621 33.47 -21.59 18.89
C ASP A 621 32.39 -22.66 19.15
N VAL A 622 32.33 -23.70 18.30
CA VAL A 622 31.51 -24.88 18.61
C VAL A 622 32.38 -25.86 19.38
N VAL A 623 32.21 -25.90 20.70
CA VAL A 623 33.07 -26.68 21.58
C VAL A 623 32.62 -28.15 21.67
N THR A 624 33.42 -29.01 22.28
CA THR A 624 33.14 -30.45 22.43
C THR A 624 31.70 -30.75 22.91
N GLY A 625 30.98 -31.56 22.13
CA GLY A 625 29.58 -31.92 22.36
C GLY A 625 28.56 -30.96 21.75
N GLY A 626 28.98 -29.76 21.34
CA GLY A 626 28.11 -28.78 20.69
C GLY A 626 27.69 -29.24 19.29
N ASN A 627 26.44 -28.98 18.94
CA ASN A 627 25.92 -29.24 17.60
C ASN A 627 25.11 -28.03 17.12
N VAL A 628 25.50 -27.45 15.99
CA VAL A 628 24.76 -26.38 15.32
C VAL A 628 24.12 -26.95 14.06
N SER A 629 22.81 -27.12 14.07
CA SER A 629 22.04 -27.63 12.93
C SER A 629 21.34 -26.52 12.12
N GLY A 630 21.24 -25.31 12.69
CA GLY A 630 20.79 -24.13 11.97
C GLY A 630 21.85 -23.61 10.99
N GLN A 631 21.42 -22.88 9.95
CA GLN A 631 22.31 -22.36 8.91
C GLN A 631 23.38 -21.43 9.49
N ILE A 632 24.64 -21.70 9.18
CA ILE A 632 25.77 -20.83 9.52
C ILE A 632 26.19 -20.09 8.25
N THR A 633 26.43 -18.79 8.35
CA THR A 633 26.98 -17.97 7.27
C THR A 633 28.20 -17.23 7.77
N ILE A 634 29.35 -17.49 7.17
CA ILE A 634 30.61 -16.83 7.49
C ILE A 634 30.91 -15.82 6.40
N GLY A 635 30.92 -14.53 6.73
CA GLY A 635 31.31 -13.48 5.79
C GLY A 635 32.72 -12.96 6.06
N ASN A 636 33.06 -11.82 5.46
CA ASN A 636 34.41 -11.27 5.49
C ASN A 636 34.94 -11.07 6.92
N GLY A 637 36.07 -11.72 7.23
CA GLY A 637 36.76 -11.71 8.52
C GLY A 637 36.21 -12.68 9.56
N GLY A 638 34.99 -13.18 9.38
CA GLY A 638 34.37 -14.10 10.33
C GLY A 638 35.08 -15.45 10.39
N VAL A 639 35.12 -16.02 11.59
CA VAL A 639 35.75 -17.33 11.84
C VAL A 639 34.78 -18.27 12.55
N VAL A 640 34.72 -19.53 12.12
CA VAL A 640 34.04 -20.60 12.86
C VAL A 640 35.05 -21.68 13.24
N ASP A 641 35.17 -21.95 14.53
CA ASP A 641 36.03 -22.99 15.08
C ASP A 641 35.17 -24.18 15.53
N VAL A 642 35.20 -25.28 14.76
CA VAL A 642 34.50 -26.53 15.11
C VAL A 642 35.48 -27.41 15.86
N LEU A 643 35.43 -27.40 17.19
CA LEU A 643 36.38 -28.13 18.03
C LEU A 643 36.13 -29.64 18.03
N ASN A 644 37.10 -30.41 18.53
CA ASN A 644 37.00 -31.87 18.58
C ASN A 644 35.75 -32.34 19.33
N GLY A 645 34.98 -33.23 18.70
CA GLY A 645 33.70 -33.74 19.22
C GLY A 645 32.51 -32.78 19.04
N ALA A 646 32.69 -31.68 18.33
CA ALA A 646 31.61 -30.79 17.92
C ALA A 646 31.11 -31.11 16.50
N THR A 647 29.91 -30.66 16.18
CA THR A 647 29.32 -30.80 14.84
C THR A 647 28.70 -29.49 14.35
N THR A 648 28.93 -29.17 13.08
CA THR A 648 28.17 -28.14 12.36
C THR A 648 27.50 -28.76 11.14
N GLU A 649 26.32 -28.23 10.80
CA GLU A 649 25.58 -28.55 9.58
C GLU A 649 25.28 -27.24 8.82
N HIS A 650 25.26 -27.30 7.50
CA HIS A 650 24.81 -26.19 6.63
C HIS A 650 25.60 -24.88 6.82
N THR A 651 26.92 -24.94 6.67
CA THR A 651 27.75 -23.74 6.71
C THR A 651 28.03 -23.17 5.33
N ASP A 652 27.62 -21.92 5.09
CA ASP A 652 27.97 -21.12 3.92
C ASP A 652 29.20 -20.23 4.24
N ILE A 653 30.36 -20.56 3.66
CA ILE A 653 31.58 -19.76 3.81
C ILE A 653 31.72 -18.84 2.60
N ARG A 654 31.62 -17.53 2.82
CA ARG A 654 31.74 -16.50 1.78
C ARG A 654 33.11 -15.85 1.76
N SER A 655 33.31 -14.93 0.81
CA SER A 655 34.56 -14.20 0.62
C SER A 655 35.11 -13.62 1.92
N GLY A 656 36.32 -14.05 2.29
CA GLY A 656 37.04 -13.64 3.49
C GLY A 656 36.60 -14.32 4.79
N GLY A 657 35.62 -15.22 4.73
CA GLY A 657 35.21 -16.07 5.85
C GLY A 657 36.04 -17.34 5.92
N VAL A 658 36.25 -17.84 7.13
CA VAL A 658 37.08 -19.03 7.39
C VAL A 658 36.39 -19.98 8.36
N GLN A 659 36.41 -21.28 8.06
CA GLN A 659 36.02 -22.33 8.99
C GLN A 659 37.19 -23.26 9.29
N TYR A 660 37.41 -23.55 10.57
CA TYR A 660 38.41 -24.48 11.06
C TYR A 660 37.74 -25.71 11.67
N ASP A 661 37.94 -26.87 11.04
CA ASP A 661 37.30 -28.12 11.43
C ASP A 661 38.26 -29.05 12.16
N TYR A 662 38.24 -29.01 13.49
CA TYR A 662 38.86 -30.02 14.36
C TYR A 662 37.86 -31.13 14.77
N GLY A 663 36.56 -30.86 14.62
CA GLY A 663 35.44 -31.78 14.81
C GLY A 663 34.82 -32.22 13.48
N THR A 664 33.49 -32.24 13.40
CA THR A 664 32.75 -32.66 12.20
C THR A 664 32.01 -31.49 11.54
N ALA A 665 32.20 -31.29 10.24
CA ALA A 665 31.43 -30.34 9.43
C ALA A 665 30.67 -31.07 8.33
N ASN A 666 29.36 -30.88 8.26
CA ASN A 666 28.50 -31.49 7.24
C ASN A 666 27.90 -30.41 6.34
N ASP A 667 27.81 -30.72 5.05
CA ASP A 667 27.12 -29.89 4.04
C ASP A 667 27.63 -28.45 3.99
N THR A 668 28.95 -28.27 4.10
CA THR A 668 29.61 -26.97 3.99
C THR A 668 29.66 -26.51 2.53
N ILE A 669 29.17 -25.31 2.24
CA ILE A 669 29.34 -24.66 0.94
C ILE A 669 30.45 -23.61 1.05
N VAL A 670 31.51 -23.78 0.28
CA VAL A 670 32.64 -22.85 0.22
C VAL A 670 32.55 -22.06 -1.07
N HIS A 671 32.07 -20.82 -0.96
CA HIS A 671 31.93 -19.90 -2.09
C HIS A 671 33.27 -19.25 -2.47
N ALA A 672 33.26 -18.45 -3.54
CA ALA A 672 34.41 -17.68 -3.98
C ALA A 672 35.02 -16.83 -2.85
N GLY A 673 36.31 -17.04 -2.58
CA GLY A 673 37.08 -16.37 -1.53
C GLY A 673 36.83 -16.87 -0.10
N GLY A 674 35.95 -17.85 0.11
CA GLY A 674 35.77 -18.54 1.38
C GLY A 674 36.78 -19.68 1.55
N GLN A 675 37.10 -20.02 2.80
CA GLN A 675 38.07 -21.06 3.12
C GLN A 675 37.55 -22.05 4.17
N GLN A 676 37.64 -23.34 3.88
CA GLN A 676 37.47 -24.41 4.86
C GLN A 676 38.81 -25.08 5.11
N HIS A 677 39.22 -25.20 6.37
CA HIS A 677 40.42 -25.92 6.75
C HIS A 677 40.07 -27.07 7.69
N VAL A 678 40.28 -28.31 7.25
CA VAL A 678 40.02 -29.51 8.03
C VAL A 678 41.31 -29.97 8.71
N TYR A 679 41.34 -29.86 10.04
CA TYR A 679 42.54 -29.97 10.86
C TYR A 679 42.52 -31.18 11.81
N PHE A 680 43.71 -31.74 12.08
CA PHE A 680 44.05 -32.63 13.21
C PHE A 680 42.95 -33.58 13.72
N GLY A 681 42.49 -34.51 12.89
CA GLY A 681 41.46 -35.49 13.27
C GLY A 681 40.01 -35.08 12.93
N GLY A 682 39.82 -33.87 12.42
CA GLY A 682 38.53 -33.39 11.95
C GLY A 682 38.05 -34.08 10.67
N SER A 683 36.74 -34.00 10.43
CA SER A 683 36.08 -34.62 9.29
C SER A 683 35.12 -33.64 8.61
N ALA A 684 35.16 -33.54 7.29
CA ALA A 684 34.13 -32.86 6.51
C ALA A 684 33.41 -33.82 5.57
N ASN A 685 32.08 -33.76 5.52
CA ASN A 685 31.25 -34.60 4.65
C ASN A 685 30.31 -33.75 3.81
N GLY A 686 30.26 -34.02 2.50
CA GLY A 686 29.31 -33.36 1.60
C GLY A 686 29.68 -31.91 1.27
N SER A 687 30.94 -31.49 1.48
CA SER A 687 31.35 -30.12 1.15
C SER A 687 31.18 -29.83 -0.34
N THR A 688 30.59 -28.68 -0.67
CA THR A 688 30.55 -28.12 -2.02
C THR A 688 31.51 -26.95 -2.10
N VAL A 689 32.62 -27.12 -2.80
CA VAL A 689 33.64 -26.09 -3.00
C VAL A 689 33.45 -25.48 -4.38
N GLU A 690 32.83 -24.31 -4.43
CA GLU A 690 32.51 -23.62 -5.68
C GLU A 690 33.74 -22.95 -6.30
N ALA A 691 33.61 -22.45 -7.54
CA ALA A 691 34.68 -21.75 -8.23
C ALA A 691 35.22 -20.57 -7.39
N GLY A 692 36.53 -20.56 -7.14
CA GLY A 692 37.20 -19.57 -6.28
C GLY A 692 37.12 -19.87 -4.77
N GLY A 693 36.37 -20.88 -4.35
CA GLY A 693 36.41 -21.41 -2.99
C GLY A 693 37.61 -22.33 -2.76
N TYR A 694 37.93 -22.55 -1.49
CA TYR A 694 39.16 -23.21 -1.10
C TYR A 694 38.99 -24.16 0.10
N GLN A 695 39.45 -25.40 -0.03
CA GLN A 695 39.43 -26.40 1.04
C GLN A 695 40.83 -27.00 1.26
N ASP A 696 41.34 -26.90 2.49
CA ASP A 696 42.56 -27.60 2.90
C ASP A 696 42.23 -28.82 3.76
N VAL A 697 42.93 -29.92 3.53
CA VAL A 697 42.81 -31.18 4.25
C VAL A 697 44.17 -31.50 4.88
N TYR A 698 44.31 -31.25 6.18
CA TYR A 698 45.57 -31.40 6.93
C TYR A 698 45.75 -32.80 7.53
N SER A 699 46.86 -33.00 8.24
CA SER A 699 47.25 -34.27 8.84
C SER A 699 46.16 -34.92 9.70
N ASN A 700 45.89 -36.21 9.45
CA ASN A 700 44.89 -37.05 10.09
C ASN A 700 43.44 -36.57 9.94
N SER A 701 43.17 -35.62 9.04
CA SER A 701 41.80 -35.20 8.71
C SER A 701 41.27 -35.99 7.51
N THR A 702 39.94 -36.08 7.41
CA THR A 702 39.26 -36.77 6.30
C THR A 702 38.18 -35.88 5.70
N VAL A 703 38.17 -35.77 4.37
CA VAL A 703 37.02 -35.19 3.65
C VAL A 703 36.38 -36.24 2.77
N THR A 704 35.05 -36.24 2.69
CA THR A 704 34.26 -37.26 1.98
C THR A 704 33.17 -36.60 1.15
N ASN A 705 32.87 -37.17 -0.03
CA ASN A 705 31.79 -36.72 -0.91
C ASN A 705 31.91 -35.24 -1.32
N VAL A 706 33.12 -34.77 -1.64
CA VAL A 706 33.35 -33.36 -1.99
C VAL A 706 32.94 -33.08 -3.44
N SER A 707 32.09 -32.07 -3.64
CA SER A 707 31.78 -31.52 -4.96
C SER A 707 32.71 -30.33 -5.24
N LEU A 708 33.66 -30.49 -6.18
CA LEU A 708 34.78 -29.55 -6.34
C LEU A 708 34.74 -28.83 -7.69
N SER A 709 34.42 -27.54 -7.68
CA SER A 709 34.63 -26.59 -8.79
C SER A 709 35.66 -25.50 -8.45
N GLY A 710 36.09 -25.41 -7.18
CA GLY A 710 37.18 -24.56 -6.71
C GLY A 710 38.48 -25.33 -6.49
N ASN A 711 39.15 -25.08 -5.38
CA ASN A 711 40.44 -25.71 -5.06
C ASN A 711 40.36 -26.58 -3.82
N GLN A 712 40.94 -27.78 -3.89
CA GLN A 712 41.16 -28.65 -2.74
C GLN A 712 42.64 -29.00 -2.64
N GLN A 713 43.25 -28.76 -1.48
CA GLN A 713 44.61 -29.22 -1.18
C GLN A 713 44.58 -30.34 -0.14
N VAL A 714 45.01 -31.52 -0.55
CA VAL A 714 45.21 -32.67 0.33
C VAL A 714 46.67 -32.72 0.72
N LEU A 715 46.97 -32.27 1.93
CA LEU A 715 48.32 -32.11 2.45
C LEU A 715 48.79 -33.37 3.19
N ALA A 716 50.04 -33.36 3.69
CA ALA A 716 50.65 -34.50 4.36
C ALA A 716 49.78 -35.13 5.48
N GLY A 717 49.41 -36.40 5.30
CA GLY A 717 48.56 -37.16 6.20
C GLY A 717 47.05 -36.83 6.12
N GLY A 718 46.64 -35.92 5.24
CA GLY A 718 45.24 -35.66 4.92
C GLY A 718 44.69 -36.69 3.94
N THR A 719 43.39 -36.99 4.05
CA THR A 719 42.72 -37.97 3.20
C THR A 719 41.46 -37.38 2.55
N ALA A 720 41.35 -37.45 1.22
CA ALA A 720 40.13 -37.09 0.47
C ALA A 720 39.51 -38.33 -0.17
N ILE A 721 38.23 -38.58 0.08
CA ILE A 721 37.50 -39.76 -0.40
C ILE A 721 36.31 -39.29 -1.22
N ASP A 722 36.08 -39.93 -2.38
CA ASP A 722 34.93 -39.70 -3.25
C ASP A 722 34.76 -38.22 -3.65
N THR A 723 35.87 -37.56 -3.96
CA THR A 723 35.84 -36.19 -4.50
C THR A 723 35.43 -36.22 -5.97
N THR A 724 34.39 -35.47 -6.34
CA THR A 724 34.03 -35.24 -7.75
C THR A 724 34.56 -33.88 -8.19
N VAL A 725 35.51 -33.88 -9.12
CA VAL A 725 36.14 -32.68 -9.67
C VAL A 725 35.42 -32.27 -10.95
N TYR A 726 34.68 -31.16 -10.89
CA TYR A 726 33.94 -30.57 -12.00
C TYR A 726 34.79 -29.60 -12.81
N SER A 727 34.20 -29.01 -13.86
CA SER A 727 34.87 -28.03 -14.73
C SER A 727 35.41 -26.84 -13.92
N GLY A 728 36.70 -26.54 -14.09
CA GLY A 728 37.40 -25.49 -13.34
C GLY A 728 37.87 -25.92 -11.94
N GLY A 729 37.44 -27.08 -11.45
CA GLY A 729 37.88 -27.66 -10.19
C GLY A 729 39.31 -28.18 -10.26
N TYR A 730 40.05 -27.98 -9.17
CA TYR A 730 41.45 -28.36 -9.03
C TYR A 730 41.68 -29.09 -7.70
N GLN A 731 41.95 -30.39 -7.77
CA GLN A 731 42.40 -31.18 -6.62
C GLN A 731 43.92 -31.36 -6.67
N TYR A 732 44.63 -30.88 -5.65
CA TYR A 732 46.05 -31.10 -5.47
C TYR A 732 46.29 -32.08 -4.32
N VAL A 733 46.96 -33.18 -4.61
CA VAL A 733 47.38 -34.19 -3.64
C VAL A 733 48.88 -34.04 -3.44
N GLY A 734 49.26 -33.37 -2.35
CA GLY A 734 50.64 -33.06 -2.03
C GLY A 734 51.42 -34.25 -1.44
N ASP A 735 52.69 -34.02 -1.12
CA ASP A 735 53.58 -35.01 -0.48
C ASP A 735 52.95 -35.57 0.81
N GLY A 736 52.77 -36.89 0.86
CA GLY A 736 52.12 -37.61 1.96
C GLY A 736 50.60 -37.46 2.03
N GLY A 737 49.97 -36.72 1.12
CA GLY A 737 48.52 -36.65 0.98
C GLY A 737 47.94 -37.87 0.26
N THR A 738 46.70 -38.25 0.59
CA THR A 738 46.03 -39.42 -0.01
C THR A 738 44.66 -39.04 -0.58
N SER A 739 44.39 -39.42 -1.82
CA SER A 739 43.03 -39.37 -2.40
C SER A 739 42.56 -40.76 -2.83
N ALA A 740 41.27 -41.05 -2.65
CA ALA A 740 40.65 -42.32 -3.05
C ALA A 740 39.29 -42.09 -3.72
N GLY A 741 39.03 -42.79 -4.82
CA GLY A 741 37.72 -42.74 -5.50
C GLY A 741 37.42 -41.40 -6.18
N THR A 742 38.46 -40.62 -6.53
CA THR A 742 38.24 -39.31 -7.18
C THR A 742 37.64 -39.48 -8.58
N LEU A 743 36.56 -38.76 -8.87
CA LEU A 743 35.94 -38.69 -10.19
C LEU A 743 36.26 -37.35 -10.86
N VAL A 744 37.09 -37.36 -11.90
CA VAL A 744 37.50 -36.15 -12.62
C VAL A 744 36.68 -35.99 -13.89
N LYS A 745 35.73 -35.05 -13.89
CA LYS A 745 34.84 -34.75 -15.02
C LYS A 745 35.51 -33.88 -16.07
N THR A 746 34.83 -33.72 -17.20
CA THR A 746 35.28 -32.84 -18.30
C THR A 746 35.60 -31.43 -17.80
N GLY A 747 36.85 -30.99 -18.04
CA GLY A 747 37.37 -29.70 -17.61
C GLY A 747 37.80 -29.62 -16.13
N GLY A 748 37.71 -30.71 -15.38
CA GLY A 748 38.28 -30.84 -14.03
C GLY A 748 39.73 -31.34 -14.07
N PHE A 749 40.49 -31.02 -13.04
CA PHE A 749 41.92 -31.30 -12.96
C PHE A 749 42.33 -31.90 -11.61
N GLN A 750 43.09 -33.01 -11.65
CA GLN A 750 43.75 -33.57 -10.47
C GLN A 750 45.27 -33.54 -10.66
N TYR A 751 46.00 -32.99 -9.69
CA TYR A 751 47.46 -33.01 -9.62
C TYR A 751 47.90 -33.90 -8.46
N ILE A 752 48.76 -34.87 -8.73
CA ILE A 752 49.37 -35.72 -7.71
C ILE A 752 50.86 -35.40 -7.68
N ASP A 753 51.29 -34.69 -6.65
CA ASP A 753 52.68 -34.28 -6.48
C ASP A 753 53.58 -35.45 -6.09
N ALA A 754 54.89 -35.27 -6.19
CA ALA A 754 55.88 -36.23 -5.71
C ALA A 754 55.61 -36.56 -4.22
N GLY A 755 55.48 -37.86 -3.91
CA GLY A 755 55.13 -38.35 -2.57
C GLY A 755 53.62 -38.37 -2.25
N GLY A 756 52.77 -37.77 -3.09
CA GLY A 756 51.32 -37.91 -3.03
C GLY A 756 50.84 -39.25 -3.59
N SER A 757 49.67 -39.70 -3.12
CA SER A 757 49.06 -40.96 -3.55
C SER A 757 47.59 -40.79 -3.94
N ALA A 758 47.21 -41.27 -5.12
CA ALA A 758 45.81 -41.43 -5.52
C ALA A 758 45.47 -42.88 -5.83
N SER A 759 44.31 -43.35 -5.35
CA SER A 759 43.76 -44.65 -5.71
C SER A 759 42.38 -44.52 -6.38
N ASP A 760 42.10 -45.44 -7.29
CA ASP A 760 40.79 -45.60 -7.93
C ASP A 760 40.23 -44.31 -8.57
N THR A 761 41.13 -43.47 -9.10
CA THR A 761 40.71 -42.27 -9.83
C THR A 761 40.04 -42.65 -11.14
N VAL A 762 38.85 -42.09 -11.39
CA VAL A 762 38.11 -42.23 -12.64
C VAL A 762 38.15 -40.91 -13.40
N ILE A 763 38.79 -40.89 -14.56
CA ILE A 763 38.83 -39.72 -15.45
C ILE A 763 37.72 -39.90 -16.50
N ASP A 764 36.76 -38.99 -16.50
CA ASP A 764 35.58 -38.95 -17.38
C ASP A 764 35.59 -37.63 -18.18
N GLY A 765 36.52 -37.53 -19.12
CA GLY A 765 36.80 -36.33 -19.93
C GLY A 765 37.71 -35.28 -19.27
N GLY A 766 38.12 -35.50 -18.02
CA GLY A 766 39.01 -34.59 -17.28
C GLY A 766 40.51 -34.82 -17.54
N PHE A 767 41.35 -34.25 -16.66
CA PHE A 767 42.80 -34.40 -16.73
C PHE A 767 43.40 -34.79 -15.37
N GLN A 768 44.35 -35.73 -15.38
CA GLN A 768 45.17 -36.08 -14.23
C GLN A 768 46.65 -35.90 -14.56
N TYR A 769 47.38 -35.24 -13.68
CA TYR A 769 48.84 -35.13 -13.73
C TYR A 769 49.49 -35.88 -12.57
N VAL A 770 50.48 -36.73 -12.83
CA VAL A 770 51.07 -37.67 -11.85
C VAL A 770 52.59 -37.54 -11.77
N ASP A 771 53.11 -36.86 -10.74
CA ASP A 771 54.51 -36.95 -10.30
C ASP A 771 54.67 -37.94 -9.13
N GLY A 772 53.61 -38.18 -8.37
CA GLY A 772 53.56 -39.15 -7.27
C GLY A 772 53.18 -40.57 -7.70
N THR A 773 52.26 -41.18 -6.94
CA THR A 773 51.77 -42.55 -7.18
C THR A 773 50.28 -42.55 -7.52
N ALA A 774 49.91 -43.19 -8.62
CA ALA A 774 48.52 -43.47 -8.99
C ALA A 774 48.29 -44.99 -9.06
N THR A 775 47.27 -45.50 -8.38
CA THR A 775 46.95 -46.93 -8.32
C THR A 775 45.50 -47.21 -8.70
N GLY A 776 45.28 -48.24 -9.52
CA GLY A 776 43.96 -48.58 -10.03
C GLY A 776 43.36 -47.48 -10.90
N GLY A 777 42.03 -47.44 -10.95
CA GLY A 777 41.30 -46.40 -11.66
C GLY A 777 41.17 -46.62 -13.17
N SER A 778 40.52 -45.66 -13.84
CA SER A 778 40.29 -45.73 -15.28
C SER A 778 40.33 -44.37 -15.96
N VAL A 779 40.81 -44.35 -17.21
CA VAL A 779 40.92 -43.16 -18.05
C VAL A 779 39.96 -43.29 -19.24
N GLY A 780 38.90 -42.48 -19.31
CA GLY A 780 37.93 -42.45 -20.40
C GLY A 780 37.65 -41.03 -20.88
N GLY A 781 37.84 -40.75 -22.17
CA GLY A 781 37.64 -39.42 -22.77
C GLY A 781 38.63 -38.32 -22.35
N GLY A 782 39.55 -38.59 -21.41
CA GLY A 782 40.51 -37.64 -20.83
C GLY A 782 41.97 -38.12 -20.92
N ASN A 783 42.89 -37.38 -20.28
CA ASN A 783 44.33 -37.68 -20.30
C ASN A 783 44.89 -37.92 -18.89
N SER A 784 45.77 -38.90 -18.77
CA SER A 784 46.69 -39.04 -17.63
C SER A 784 48.12 -38.80 -18.14
N LEU A 785 48.86 -37.88 -17.51
CA LEU A 785 50.22 -37.52 -17.89
C LEU A 785 51.12 -37.63 -16.65
N GLY A 786 52.28 -38.28 -16.71
CA GLY A 786 53.13 -38.33 -15.53
C GLY A 786 54.56 -38.79 -15.71
N GLY A 787 55.46 -38.17 -14.92
CA GLY A 787 56.81 -38.63 -14.61
C GLY A 787 56.88 -39.53 -13.37
N GLY A 788 55.74 -39.77 -12.69
CA GLY A 788 55.60 -40.63 -11.52
C GLY A 788 55.31 -42.10 -11.82
N VAL A 789 54.68 -42.81 -10.86
CA VAL A 789 54.37 -44.24 -10.95
C VAL A 789 52.87 -44.49 -11.08
N ALA A 790 52.46 -45.20 -12.13
CA ALA A 790 51.08 -45.65 -12.35
C ALA A 790 50.97 -47.19 -12.31
N THR A 791 50.03 -47.75 -11.55
CA THR A 791 49.85 -49.22 -11.44
C THR A 791 48.40 -49.62 -11.66
N GLY A 792 48.14 -50.58 -12.56
CA GLY A 792 46.80 -51.18 -12.73
C GLY A 792 45.76 -50.24 -13.37
N VAL A 793 46.20 -49.26 -14.15
CA VAL A 793 45.30 -48.30 -14.83
C VAL A 793 44.60 -48.97 -16.00
N THR A 794 43.29 -48.74 -16.16
CA THR A 794 42.54 -49.13 -17.36
C THR A 794 42.27 -47.93 -18.26
N VAL A 795 42.86 -47.91 -19.46
CA VAL A 795 42.60 -46.90 -20.50
C VAL A 795 41.44 -47.38 -21.38
N LYS A 796 40.31 -46.69 -21.30
CA LYS A 796 39.06 -46.99 -22.02
C LYS A 796 39.02 -46.27 -23.37
N ASN A 797 37.97 -46.54 -24.15
CA ASN A 797 37.71 -45.87 -25.42
C ASN A 797 37.74 -44.33 -25.26
N GLY A 798 38.54 -43.66 -26.10
CA GLY A 798 38.71 -42.21 -26.08
C GLY A 798 39.61 -41.68 -24.96
N GLY A 799 40.10 -42.55 -24.06
CA GLY A 799 41.09 -42.20 -23.05
C GLY A 799 42.52 -42.31 -23.59
N ALA A 800 43.41 -41.46 -23.08
CA ALA A 800 44.84 -41.51 -23.38
C ALA A 800 45.68 -41.49 -22.10
N GLN A 801 46.66 -42.39 -22.03
CA GLN A 801 47.70 -42.38 -21.01
C GLN A 801 49.04 -42.01 -21.65
N HIS A 802 49.62 -40.90 -21.22
CA HIS A 802 50.92 -40.39 -21.66
C HIS A 802 51.94 -40.63 -20.55
N VAL A 803 52.86 -41.56 -20.76
CA VAL A 803 53.93 -41.88 -19.80
C VAL A 803 55.22 -41.25 -20.30
N TYR A 804 55.62 -40.13 -19.70
CA TYR A 804 56.71 -39.28 -20.21
C TYR A 804 57.82 -39.04 -19.19
N HIS A 805 59.02 -38.71 -19.66
CA HIS A 805 60.15 -38.12 -18.89
C HIS A 805 60.44 -38.78 -17.52
N GLY A 806 60.82 -40.07 -17.53
CA GLY A 806 61.18 -40.83 -16.33
C GLY A 806 60.01 -41.54 -15.65
N GLY A 807 58.77 -41.34 -16.13
CA GLY A 807 57.58 -42.03 -15.64
C GLY A 807 57.62 -43.55 -15.82
N SER A 808 56.88 -44.24 -14.97
CA SER A 808 56.76 -45.70 -14.97
C SER A 808 55.30 -46.14 -14.88
N ALA A 809 54.83 -46.97 -15.81
CA ALA A 809 53.50 -47.59 -15.73
C ALA A 809 53.56 -49.12 -15.71
N THR A 810 52.84 -49.77 -14.80
CA THR A 810 52.82 -51.24 -14.69
C THR A 810 51.41 -51.81 -14.72
N GLY A 811 51.23 -52.93 -15.43
CA GLY A 811 49.95 -53.65 -15.49
C GLY A 811 48.82 -52.83 -16.12
N THR A 812 49.13 -51.96 -17.08
CA THR A 812 48.11 -51.13 -17.74
C THR A 812 47.26 -51.99 -18.67
N ILE A 813 45.94 -51.81 -18.63
CA ILE A 813 45.02 -52.39 -19.63
C ILE A 813 44.63 -51.29 -20.60
N VAL A 814 45.03 -51.41 -21.87
CA VAL A 814 44.63 -50.49 -22.94
C VAL A 814 43.54 -51.16 -23.76
N ALA A 815 42.28 -50.83 -23.46
CA ALA A 815 41.12 -51.41 -24.14
C ALA A 815 40.97 -50.86 -25.58
N ALA A 816 40.09 -51.47 -26.37
CA ALA A 816 39.78 -51.02 -27.73
C ALA A 816 39.36 -49.54 -27.76
N GLY A 817 40.02 -48.75 -28.61
CA GLY A 817 39.84 -47.29 -28.71
C GLY A 817 40.58 -46.47 -27.65
N GLY A 818 41.31 -47.10 -26.73
CA GLY A 818 42.24 -46.44 -25.81
C GLY A 818 43.63 -46.27 -26.44
N PHE A 819 44.42 -45.35 -25.89
CA PHE A 819 45.75 -45.01 -26.37
C PHE A 819 46.77 -44.91 -25.22
N GLN A 820 47.95 -45.52 -25.39
CA GLN A 820 49.10 -45.34 -24.49
C GLN A 820 50.29 -44.81 -25.29
N ASP A 821 50.85 -43.67 -24.88
CA ASP A 821 52.05 -43.07 -25.47
C ASP A 821 53.21 -43.11 -24.48
N VAL A 822 54.39 -43.53 -24.95
CA VAL A 822 55.58 -43.78 -24.14
C VAL A 822 56.78 -43.05 -24.75
N TYR A 823 57.30 -42.06 -24.03
CA TYR A 823 58.40 -41.20 -24.51
C TYR A 823 59.36 -40.84 -23.37
N HIS A 824 60.65 -41.18 -23.50
CA HIS A 824 61.65 -41.06 -22.41
C HIS A 824 61.17 -41.69 -21.08
N ALA A 825 60.46 -42.81 -21.14
CA ALA A 825 59.77 -43.43 -19.99
C ALA A 825 59.69 -44.96 -20.11
N THR A 826 59.23 -45.63 -19.05
CA THR A 826 59.12 -47.10 -19.01
C THR A 826 57.70 -47.58 -18.77
N VAL A 827 57.24 -48.58 -19.52
CA VAL A 827 56.00 -49.32 -19.24
C VAL A 827 56.26 -50.82 -19.17
N SER A 828 55.56 -51.54 -18.30
CA SER A 828 55.70 -53.00 -18.19
C SER A 828 54.37 -53.72 -17.97
N GLY A 829 54.18 -54.86 -18.64
CA GLY A 829 53.01 -55.72 -18.46
C GLY A 829 51.72 -55.10 -19.01
N THR A 830 51.81 -54.31 -20.09
CA THR A 830 50.64 -53.73 -20.75
C THR A 830 49.84 -54.84 -21.44
N ASN A 831 48.54 -54.97 -21.16
CA ASN A 831 47.61 -55.77 -21.96
C ASN A 831 46.89 -54.86 -22.96
N LEU A 832 47.08 -55.11 -24.26
CA LEU A 832 46.81 -54.15 -25.33
C LEU A 832 45.79 -54.68 -26.34
N SER A 833 44.56 -54.17 -26.28
CA SER A 833 43.54 -54.31 -27.35
C SER A 833 43.25 -52.99 -28.07
N GLY A 834 43.87 -51.88 -27.63
CA GLY A 834 43.86 -50.57 -28.29
C GLY A 834 45.20 -50.25 -28.96
N ASN A 835 45.67 -49.01 -28.84
CA ASN A 835 46.90 -48.56 -29.47
C ASN A 835 47.98 -48.22 -28.43
N GLN A 836 49.21 -48.66 -28.68
CA GLN A 836 50.41 -48.27 -27.93
C GLN A 836 51.41 -47.65 -28.89
N GLN A 837 52.02 -46.55 -28.47
CA GLN A 837 53.09 -45.88 -29.20
C GLN A 837 54.32 -45.79 -28.29
N VAL A 838 55.45 -46.29 -28.76
CA VAL A 838 56.74 -46.23 -28.06
C VAL A 838 57.73 -45.48 -28.93
N LEU A 839 58.19 -44.32 -28.46
CA LEU A 839 59.04 -43.39 -29.22
C LEU A 839 60.42 -43.26 -28.55
N ASP A 840 61.20 -42.26 -28.99
CA ASP A 840 62.55 -41.96 -28.51
C ASP A 840 62.67 -42.03 -26.97
N GLY A 841 63.63 -42.82 -26.50
CA GLY A 841 63.88 -43.07 -25.07
C GLY A 841 62.78 -43.86 -24.34
N GLY A 842 61.70 -44.23 -25.02
CA GLY A 842 60.60 -45.04 -24.50
C GLY A 842 60.95 -46.54 -24.48
N ILE A 843 60.59 -47.21 -23.38
CA ILE A 843 60.83 -48.64 -23.17
C ILE A 843 59.52 -49.32 -22.78
N ALA A 844 59.08 -50.33 -23.54
CA ALA A 844 57.98 -51.21 -23.14
C ALA A 844 58.45 -52.65 -22.92
N ALA A 845 58.12 -53.25 -21.79
CA ALA A 845 58.47 -54.63 -21.46
C ALA A 845 57.24 -55.48 -21.22
N ASN A 846 57.27 -56.75 -21.64
CA ASN A 846 56.18 -57.71 -21.37
C ASN A 846 54.79 -57.22 -21.86
N THR A 847 54.75 -56.44 -22.95
CA THR A 847 53.47 -56.07 -23.58
C THR A 847 52.83 -57.31 -24.18
N VAL A 848 51.55 -57.55 -23.89
CA VAL A 848 50.73 -58.57 -24.54
C VAL A 848 49.77 -57.86 -25.49
N ILE A 849 49.98 -58.03 -26.80
CA ILE A 849 49.14 -57.48 -27.86
C ILE A 849 48.05 -58.50 -28.18
N GLU A 850 46.82 -58.15 -27.84
CA GLU A 850 45.64 -58.97 -28.05
C GLU A 850 44.95 -58.62 -29.38
N ASN A 851 43.85 -59.31 -29.70
CA ASN A 851 43.07 -59.07 -30.92
C ASN A 851 42.62 -57.60 -31.04
N GLY A 852 42.96 -56.97 -32.16
CA GLY A 852 42.68 -55.56 -32.45
C GLY A 852 43.69 -54.58 -31.84
N GLY A 853 44.63 -55.08 -31.02
CA GLY A 853 45.71 -54.29 -30.45
C GLY A 853 46.80 -53.97 -31.47
N ASN A 854 47.38 -52.77 -31.37
CA ASN A 854 48.48 -52.31 -32.22
C ASN A 854 49.55 -51.63 -31.37
N SER A 855 50.78 -52.14 -31.41
CA SER A 855 51.95 -51.48 -30.82
C SER A 855 52.88 -50.96 -31.91
N TYR A 856 53.06 -49.64 -31.97
CA TYR A 856 53.96 -48.95 -32.88
C TYR A 856 55.24 -48.52 -32.16
N ILE A 857 56.39 -48.95 -32.69
CA ILE A 857 57.71 -48.67 -32.14
C ILE A 857 58.45 -47.75 -33.11
N GLY A 858 58.56 -46.48 -32.77
CA GLY A 858 59.23 -45.47 -33.59
C GLY A 858 60.73 -45.40 -33.38
N ALA A 859 61.40 -44.47 -34.08
CA ALA A 859 62.82 -44.22 -33.94
C ALA A 859 63.22 -43.94 -32.47
N GLY A 860 64.22 -44.67 -31.97
CA GLY A 860 64.72 -44.55 -30.59
C GLY A 860 63.85 -45.24 -29.53
N GLY A 861 62.70 -45.81 -29.90
CA GLY A 861 61.86 -46.62 -29.03
C GLY A 861 62.32 -48.08 -28.95
N SER A 862 62.11 -48.71 -27.81
CA SER A 862 62.52 -50.10 -27.58
C SER A 862 61.42 -50.92 -26.91
N VAL A 863 61.19 -52.13 -27.40
CA VAL A 863 60.33 -53.12 -26.74
C VAL A 863 61.04 -54.43 -26.45
N THR A 864 60.68 -55.07 -25.35
CA THR A 864 61.26 -56.34 -24.90
C THR A 864 60.19 -57.32 -24.43
N ALA A 865 60.39 -58.61 -24.69
CA ALA A 865 59.50 -59.68 -24.24
C ALA A 865 58.03 -59.46 -24.65
N THR A 866 57.79 -58.86 -25.83
CA THR A 866 56.44 -58.59 -26.32
C THR A 866 55.80 -59.88 -26.82
N THR A 867 54.55 -60.16 -26.43
CA THR A 867 53.77 -61.28 -26.97
C THR A 867 52.70 -60.75 -27.91
N VAL A 868 52.66 -61.25 -29.15
CA VAL A 868 51.70 -60.84 -30.18
C VAL A 868 50.73 -61.99 -30.47
N ASN A 869 49.53 -61.92 -29.91
CA ASN A 869 48.49 -62.95 -30.09
C ASN A 869 47.71 -62.75 -31.40
N GLY A 870 46.88 -63.74 -31.75
CA GLY A 870 46.01 -63.70 -32.94
C GLY A 870 45.20 -62.40 -33.08
N GLY A 871 45.37 -61.72 -34.22
CA GLY A 871 44.72 -60.44 -34.51
C GLY A 871 45.41 -59.20 -33.92
N GLY A 872 46.53 -59.35 -33.22
CA GLY A 872 47.38 -58.25 -32.78
C GLY A 872 48.46 -57.90 -33.79
N LEU A 873 48.92 -56.64 -33.76
CA LEU A 873 49.98 -56.11 -34.64
C LEU A 873 51.10 -55.48 -33.81
N LEU A 874 52.34 -55.88 -34.09
CA LEU A 874 53.55 -55.17 -33.69
C LEU A 874 54.18 -54.52 -34.93
N TYR A 875 54.36 -53.21 -34.93
CA TYR A 875 54.99 -52.46 -36.01
C TYR A 875 56.26 -51.78 -35.50
N VAL A 876 57.42 -52.19 -36.00
CA VAL A 876 58.74 -51.65 -35.64
C VAL A 876 59.26 -50.81 -36.80
N ASP A 877 59.20 -49.49 -36.67
CA ASP A 877 59.64 -48.56 -37.71
C ASP A 877 61.17 -48.39 -37.74
N ALA A 878 61.68 -47.72 -38.77
CA ALA A 878 63.09 -47.41 -38.92
C ALA A 878 63.67 -46.73 -37.66
N GLY A 879 64.73 -47.32 -37.10
CA GLY A 879 65.38 -46.85 -35.87
C GLY A 879 64.70 -47.28 -34.56
N GLY A 880 63.57 -48.00 -34.62
CA GLY A 880 62.97 -48.68 -33.47
C GLY A 880 63.56 -50.09 -33.28
N SER A 881 63.45 -50.62 -32.06
CA SER A 881 63.99 -51.94 -31.70
C SER A 881 62.97 -52.82 -30.96
N ALA A 882 62.88 -54.09 -31.35
CA ALA A 882 62.14 -55.12 -30.62
C ALA A 882 63.07 -56.30 -30.26
N ALA A 883 63.01 -56.77 -29.02
CA ALA A 883 63.82 -57.91 -28.57
C ALA A 883 62.98 -58.96 -27.84
N SER A 884 63.29 -60.24 -28.07
CA SER A 884 62.61 -61.36 -27.42
C SER A 884 61.09 -61.37 -27.65
N THR A 885 60.64 -60.92 -28.83
CA THR A 885 59.23 -60.95 -29.20
C THR A 885 58.76 -62.38 -29.38
N THR A 886 57.57 -62.74 -28.92
CA THR A 886 56.89 -64.01 -29.19
C THR A 886 55.64 -63.75 -30.02
N ILE A 887 55.52 -64.33 -31.21
CA ILE A 887 54.36 -64.18 -32.09
C ILE A 887 53.55 -65.48 -32.10
N ASN A 888 52.29 -65.38 -31.67
CA ASN A 888 51.31 -66.47 -31.50
C ASN A 888 50.06 -66.22 -32.35
N GLY A 889 50.22 -66.13 -33.67
CA GLY A 889 49.13 -65.96 -34.63
C GLY A 889 48.83 -64.51 -35.01
N GLY A 890 49.54 -63.55 -34.42
CA GLY A 890 49.52 -62.13 -34.82
C GLY A 890 50.49 -61.83 -35.96
N VAL A 891 50.73 -60.53 -36.18
CA VAL A 891 51.66 -60.03 -37.21
C VAL A 891 52.72 -59.15 -36.57
N GLY A 892 53.99 -59.38 -36.89
CA GLY A 892 55.09 -58.47 -36.64
C GLY A 892 55.58 -57.86 -37.95
N PHE A 893 55.68 -56.54 -38.05
CA PHE A 893 56.21 -55.84 -39.22
C PHE A 893 57.45 -55.04 -38.80
N VAL A 894 58.60 -55.30 -39.42
CA VAL A 894 59.92 -54.83 -38.94
C VAL A 894 60.66 -54.10 -40.05
N ILE A 895 60.66 -52.76 -40.00
CA ILE A 895 61.54 -51.87 -40.77
C ILE A 895 62.79 -51.51 -39.95
N GLY A 896 62.68 -51.48 -38.62
CA GLY A 896 63.80 -51.27 -37.70
C GLY A 896 64.61 -52.54 -37.44
N THR A 897 64.87 -52.83 -36.17
CA THR A 897 65.61 -54.04 -35.75
C THR A 897 64.75 -54.92 -34.86
N ALA A 898 64.65 -56.21 -35.16
CA ALA A 898 64.08 -57.23 -34.28
C ALA A 898 65.18 -58.24 -33.90
N SER A 899 65.24 -58.69 -32.64
CA SER A 899 66.22 -59.69 -32.21
C SER A 899 65.62 -60.76 -31.32
N ASN A 900 66.08 -62.00 -31.47
CA ASN A 900 65.64 -63.16 -30.70
C ASN A 900 64.11 -63.35 -30.75
N THR A 901 63.49 -63.09 -31.90
CA THR A 901 62.04 -63.25 -32.06
C THR A 901 61.68 -64.72 -32.15
N THR A 902 60.73 -65.18 -31.35
CA THR A 902 60.12 -66.51 -31.47
C THR A 902 58.81 -66.42 -32.25
N LEU A 903 58.74 -67.05 -33.42
CA LEU A 903 57.54 -67.13 -34.23
C LEU A 903 56.93 -68.53 -34.08
N ASN A 904 55.85 -68.67 -33.31
CA ASN A 904 55.15 -69.95 -33.12
C ASN A 904 54.06 -70.15 -34.19
N SER A 905 53.44 -69.06 -34.63
CA SER A 905 52.41 -69.02 -35.69
C SER A 905 52.15 -67.56 -36.08
N GLY A 906 51.49 -67.31 -37.21
CA GLY A 906 51.28 -65.95 -37.72
C GLY A 906 52.38 -65.55 -38.71
N GLU A 907 52.68 -64.26 -38.76
CA GLU A 907 53.57 -63.67 -39.77
C GLU A 907 54.58 -62.70 -39.15
N LEU A 908 55.83 -62.78 -39.60
CA LEU A 908 56.90 -61.83 -39.31
C LEU A 908 57.44 -61.25 -40.62
N ASP A 909 57.05 -60.02 -40.92
CA ASP A 909 57.47 -59.25 -42.08
C ASP A 909 58.72 -58.43 -41.78
N VAL A 910 59.79 -58.58 -42.56
CA VAL A 910 61.10 -57.96 -42.31
C VAL A 910 61.56 -57.16 -43.53
N ALA A 911 61.51 -55.84 -43.43
CA ALA A 911 62.12 -54.89 -44.37
C ALA A 911 63.40 -54.24 -43.82
N GLY A 912 63.67 -54.38 -42.52
CA GLY A 912 64.84 -53.90 -41.80
C GLY A 912 65.83 -55.02 -41.48
N THR A 913 66.13 -55.20 -40.20
CA THR A 913 66.97 -56.33 -39.73
C THR A 913 66.20 -57.18 -38.72
N ALA A 914 66.21 -58.49 -38.94
CA ALA A 914 65.88 -59.49 -37.93
C ALA A 914 67.19 -60.23 -37.56
N ASP A 915 67.43 -60.45 -36.28
CA ASP A 915 68.60 -61.14 -35.74
C ASP A 915 68.14 -62.34 -34.91
N ASN A 916 68.65 -63.54 -35.18
CA ASN A 916 68.36 -64.77 -34.42
C ASN A 916 66.86 -65.08 -34.27
N THR A 917 66.07 -65.09 -35.35
CA THR A 917 64.66 -65.51 -35.26
C THR A 917 64.58 -67.02 -35.01
N HIS A 918 63.81 -67.44 -34.01
CA HIS A 918 63.43 -68.83 -33.74
C HIS A 918 62.07 -69.13 -34.39
N LEU A 919 62.07 -69.89 -35.49
CA LEU A 919 60.90 -70.22 -36.30
C LEU A 919 60.34 -71.57 -35.85
N ALA A 920 59.41 -71.51 -34.90
CA ALA A 920 58.68 -72.66 -34.39
C ALA A 920 57.31 -72.87 -35.06
N GLY A 921 56.98 -72.08 -36.09
CA GLY A 921 55.82 -72.18 -36.98
C GLY A 921 55.55 -70.88 -37.71
N GLY A 922 54.54 -70.81 -38.58
CA GLY A 922 54.19 -69.57 -39.32
C GLY A 922 55.12 -69.22 -40.48
N VAL A 923 55.11 -67.95 -40.89
CA VAL A 923 55.90 -67.42 -42.02
C VAL A 923 56.73 -66.22 -41.57
N GLU A 924 58.05 -66.28 -41.74
CA GLU A 924 58.91 -65.10 -41.76
C GLU A 924 59.10 -64.68 -43.22
N HIS A 925 58.80 -63.44 -43.57
CA HIS A 925 58.93 -62.91 -44.92
C HIS A 925 59.89 -61.72 -44.94
N VAL A 926 61.02 -61.87 -45.62
CA VAL A 926 62.07 -60.85 -45.73
C VAL A 926 61.95 -60.18 -47.10
N PHE A 927 61.53 -58.91 -47.08
CA PHE A 927 61.36 -58.07 -48.28
C PHE A 927 62.69 -57.65 -48.89
N ALA A 928 62.64 -57.20 -50.14
CA ALA A 928 63.80 -56.66 -50.85
C ALA A 928 64.41 -55.44 -50.11
N GLY A 929 65.59 -55.64 -49.52
CA GLY A 929 66.31 -54.65 -48.72
C GLY A 929 66.42 -55.00 -47.23
N GLY A 930 65.60 -55.95 -46.76
CA GLY A 930 65.70 -56.53 -45.43
C GLY A 930 66.85 -57.52 -45.28
N VAL A 931 67.24 -57.76 -44.03
CA VAL A 931 68.29 -58.71 -43.63
C VAL A 931 67.78 -59.57 -42.48
N GLN A 932 67.81 -60.89 -42.66
CA GLN A 932 67.65 -61.88 -41.61
C GLN A 932 69.01 -62.47 -41.26
N ASN A 933 69.48 -62.24 -40.04
CA ASN A 933 70.84 -62.57 -39.61
C ASN A 933 70.81 -63.63 -38.49
N GLY A 934 70.95 -64.88 -38.91
CA GLY A 934 70.81 -66.05 -38.05
C GLY A 934 69.35 -66.43 -37.86
N VAL A 935 69.03 -67.67 -38.20
CA VAL A 935 67.67 -68.22 -38.11
C VAL A 935 67.74 -69.62 -37.53
N ASP A 936 66.84 -69.94 -36.62
CA ASP A 936 66.77 -71.24 -35.93
C ASP A 936 65.40 -71.86 -36.16
N PHE A 937 65.33 -72.97 -36.88
CA PHE A 937 64.06 -73.67 -37.16
C PHE A 937 63.75 -74.68 -36.05
N ALA A 938 62.48 -74.84 -35.66
CA ALA A 938 62.09 -75.74 -34.57
C ALA A 938 61.24 -76.96 -35.02
N GLY A 939 61.17 -77.25 -36.33
CA GLY A 939 60.65 -78.53 -36.85
C GLY A 939 59.14 -78.67 -37.00
N SER A 940 58.41 -77.59 -37.33
CA SER A 940 56.94 -77.56 -37.42
C SER A 940 56.39 -77.10 -38.78
N ALA A 941 57.16 -77.29 -39.85
CA ALA A 941 56.86 -76.78 -41.20
C ALA A 941 56.81 -75.25 -41.28
N ALA A 942 57.83 -74.60 -40.72
CA ALA A 942 57.98 -73.15 -40.80
C ALA A 942 58.52 -72.75 -42.18
N THR A 943 58.11 -71.57 -42.66
CA THR A 943 58.58 -71.03 -43.94
C THR A 943 59.32 -69.72 -43.72
N LEU A 944 60.57 -69.65 -44.16
CA LEU A 944 61.30 -68.41 -44.35
C LEU A 944 61.22 -68.03 -45.82
N THR A 945 60.64 -66.88 -46.13
CA THR A 945 60.47 -66.38 -47.48
C THR A 945 61.42 -65.21 -47.71
N LEU A 946 62.18 -65.22 -48.80
CA LEU A 946 63.21 -64.23 -49.12
C LEU A 946 62.95 -63.64 -50.52
N GLU A 947 62.62 -62.35 -50.62
CA GLU A 947 62.54 -61.67 -51.93
C GLU A 947 63.91 -61.41 -52.58
N ASN A 948 64.98 -61.43 -51.77
CA ASN A 948 66.36 -61.36 -52.24
C ASN A 948 67.24 -62.34 -51.44
N ALA A 949 67.89 -63.26 -52.15
CA ALA A 949 68.77 -64.28 -51.57
C ALA A 949 69.89 -63.72 -50.67
N SER A 950 70.42 -62.51 -50.94
CA SER A 950 71.44 -61.91 -50.06
C SER A 950 70.89 -61.42 -48.71
N GLY A 951 69.56 -61.43 -48.53
CA GLY A 951 68.89 -61.02 -47.31
C GLY A 951 69.10 -62.00 -46.16
N LEU A 952 69.48 -63.26 -46.41
CA LEU A 952 69.81 -64.20 -45.34
C LEU A 952 71.31 -64.21 -45.07
N THR A 953 71.69 -63.81 -43.86
CA THR A 953 73.05 -63.82 -43.33
C THR A 953 73.14 -64.64 -42.04
N GLY A 954 74.35 -64.90 -41.55
CA GLY A 954 74.52 -65.70 -40.33
C GLY A 954 74.27 -67.19 -40.54
N THR A 955 73.89 -67.89 -39.46
CA THR A 955 73.74 -69.35 -39.44
C THR A 955 72.27 -69.76 -39.44
N VAL A 956 71.91 -70.65 -40.37
CA VAL A 956 70.66 -71.42 -40.35
C VAL A 956 70.85 -72.63 -39.44
N SER A 957 70.11 -72.72 -38.35
CA SER A 957 70.23 -73.80 -37.37
C SER A 957 68.96 -74.65 -37.33
N ASN A 958 69.11 -75.92 -36.95
CA ASN A 958 67.99 -76.86 -36.70
C ASN A 958 66.97 -76.97 -37.84
N PHE A 959 67.43 -76.84 -39.09
CA PHE A 959 66.60 -77.01 -40.28
C PHE A 959 66.18 -78.48 -40.44
N GLU A 960 64.88 -78.76 -40.32
CA GLU A 960 64.33 -80.12 -40.26
C GLU A 960 63.36 -80.42 -41.42
N LEU A 961 62.80 -81.63 -41.43
CA LEU A 961 61.90 -82.08 -42.49
C LEU A 961 60.55 -81.37 -42.38
N GLY A 962 60.16 -80.65 -43.44
CA GLY A 962 58.94 -79.84 -43.48
C GLY A 962 59.22 -78.34 -43.49
N ASP A 963 60.39 -77.93 -43.01
CA ASP A 963 60.82 -76.54 -43.08
C ASP A 963 61.21 -76.14 -44.51
N THR A 964 60.94 -74.88 -44.85
CA THR A 964 61.18 -74.35 -46.20
C THR A 964 61.86 -72.99 -46.13
N ILE A 965 62.91 -72.81 -46.93
CA ILE A 965 63.41 -71.48 -47.30
C ILE A 965 62.96 -71.22 -48.74
N ASP A 966 62.00 -70.32 -48.92
CA ASP A 966 61.45 -69.93 -50.21
C ASP A 966 62.18 -68.70 -50.76
N LEU A 967 62.85 -68.82 -51.91
CA LEU A 967 63.52 -67.71 -52.58
C LEU A 967 62.61 -67.12 -53.67
N LEU A 968 61.72 -66.22 -53.27
CA LEU A 968 60.78 -65.56 -54.19
C LEU A 968 61.52 -64.88 -55.35
N ASN A 969 61.04 -65.10 -56.56
CA ASN A 969 61.57 -64.50 -57.80
C ASN A 969 63.07 -64.78 -58.07
N THR A 970 63.71 -65.68 -57.32
CA THR A 970 65.13 -66.02 -57.46
C THR A 970 65.28 -67.47 -57.91
N SER A 971 65.61 -67.67 -59.18
CA SER A 971 65.83 -69.02 -59.72
C SER A 971 67.23 -69.54 -59.41
N VAL A 972 67.32 -70.77 -58.90
CA VAL A 972 68.60 -71.45 -58.63
C VAL A 972 69.00 -72.28 -59.85
N SER A 973 70.16 -71.98 -60.44
CA SER A 973 70.70 -72.68 -61.61
C SER A 973 71.59 -73.87 -61.25
N SER A 974 72.27 -73.82 -60.10
CA SER A 974 73.04 -74.92 -59.51
C SER A 974 73.30 -74.65 -58.04
N PHE A 975 73.58 -75.68 -57.25
CA PHE A 975 73.94 -75.57 -55.84
C PHE A 975 74.97 -76.62 -55.42
N THR A 976 75.70 -76.34 -54.34
CA THR A 976 76.56 -77.30 -53.64
C THR A 976 76.30 -77.21 -52.14
N PHE A 977 76.12 -78.36 -51.48
CA PHE A 977 75.99 -78.45 -50.03
C PHE A 977 76.98 -79.47 -49.49
N ASP A 978 77.84 -79.06 -48.56
CA ASP A 978 78.85 -79.94 -47.94
C ASP A 978 78.45 -80.47 -46.55
N GLY A 979 77.19 -80.25 -46.15
CA GLY A 979 76.67 -80.55 -44.82
C GLY A 979 76.78 -79.40 -43.82
N THR A 980 77.55 -78.35 -44.15
CA THR A 980 77.73 -77.16 -43.30
C THR A 980 77.56 -75.85 -44.06
N THR A 981 77.84 -75.82 -45.35
CA THR A 981 77.77 -74.64 -46.19
C THR A 981 76.97 -74.96 -47.45
N LEU A 982 75.91 -74.19 -47.72
CA LEU A 982 75.16 -74.21 -48.97
C LEU A 982 75.63 -73.04 -49.82
N THR A 983 76.12 -73.31 -51.03
CA THR A 983 76.42 -72.28 -52.02
C THR A 983 75.48 -72.42 -53.20
N LEU A 984 74.78 -71.34 -53.55
CA LEU A 984 73.83 -71.26 -54.65
C LEU A 984 74.40 -70.40 -55.78
N ALA A 985 74.17 -70.81 -57.02
CA ALA A 985 74.33 -69.95 -58.19
C ALA A 985 72.94 -69.57 -58.71
N THR A 986 72.57 -68.31 -58.56
CA THR A 986 71.23 -67.80 -58.90
C THR A 986 71.29 -66.83 -60.09
N ASN A 987 70.13 -66.39 -60.55
CA ASN A 987 69.99 -65.28 -61.50
C ASN A 987 70.51 -63.91 -60.94
N SER A 988 70.78 -63.80 -59.64
CA SER A 988 71.25 -62.59 -58.96
C SER A 988 72.71 -62.64 -58.48
N GLY A 989 73.38 -63.80 -58.59
CA GLY A 989 74.78 -63.96 -58.19
C GLY A 989 75.06 -65.28 -57.48
N SER A 990 76.20 -65.37 -56.82
CA SER A 990 76.52 -66.50 -55.94
C SER A 990 76.25 -66.11 -54.49
N HIS A 991 75.50 -66.94 -53.78
CA HIS A 991 75.10 -66.72 -52.38
C HIS A 991 75.51 -67.92 -51.53
N THR A 992 75.93 -67.67 -50.30
CA THR A 992 76.42 -68.71 -49.39
C THR A 992 75.71 -68.62 -48.05
N TYR A 993 75.13 -69.74 -47.60
CA TYR A 993 74.47 -69.86 -46.31
C TYR A 993 75.19 -70.90 -45.45
N GLN A 994 75.34 -70.60 -44.17
CA GLN A 994 75.92 -71.52 -43.18
C GLN A 994 74.79 -72.29 -42.50
N PHE A 995 74.91 -73.61 -42.44
CA PHE A 995 73.99 -74.50 -41.77
C PHE A 995 74.66 -75.13 -40.55
N ALA A 996 73.95 -75.14 -39.42
CA ALA A 996 74.35 -75.83 -38.20
C ALA A 996 73.29 -76.88 -37.82
N GLY A 997 73.74 -78.09 -37.48
CA GLY A 997 72.85 -79.17 -37.00
C GLY A 997 72.27 -80.08 -38.08
N VAL A 998 72.55 -79.85 -39.38
CA VAL A 998 72.16 -80.77 -40.45
C VAL A 998 73.09 -81.98 -40.48
N GLN A 999 72.54 -83.20 -40.44
CA GLN A 999 73.36 -84.43 -40.47
C GLN A 999 74.15 -84.55 -41.78
N SER A 1000 75.43 -84.94 -41.69
CA SER A 1000 76.27 -85.17 -42.86
C SER A 1000 75.70 -86.29 -43.73
N GLY A 1001 75.42 -85.98 -45.01
CA GLY A 1001 74.80 -86.90 -45.96
C GLY A 1001 73.30 -86.66 -46.21
N THR A 1002 72.67 -85.73 -45.51
CA THR A 1002 71.30 -85.28 -45.81
C THR A 1002 71.26 -84.51 -47.13
N GLU A 1003 70.37 -84.89 -48.05
CA GLU A 1003 70.15 -84.20 -49.32
C GLU A 1003 69.16 -83.03 -49.16
N LEU A 1004 69.51 -81.89 -49.77
CA LEU A 1004 68.61 -80.74 -49.93
C LEU A 1004 67.87 -80.85 -51.25
N ASN A 1005 66.56 -80.59 -51.22
CA ASN A 1005 65.75 -80.34 -52.40
C ASN A 1005 65.78 -78.84 -52.68
N VAL A 1006 66.24 -78.47 -53.88
CA VAL A 1006 66.11 -77.10 -54.41
C VAL A 1006 65.29 -77.21 -55.69
N THR A 1007 64.04 -76.74 -55.64
CA THR A 1007 63.07 -76.91 -56.74
C THR A 1007 62.41 -75.59 -57.10
N ASP A 1008 62.10 -75.42 -58.38
CA ASP A 1008 61.16 -74.38 -58.83
C ASP A 1008 59.85 -74.53 -58.03
N ASP A 1009 59.44 -73.45 -57.39
CA ASP A 1009 58.28 -73.39 -56.50
C ASP A 1009 56.95 -73.19 -57.26
N GLY A 1010 57.00 -72.95 -58.58
CA GLY A 1010 55.83 -72.67 -59.41
C GLY A 1010 55.25 -71.26 -59.24
N HIS A 1011 55.88 -70.42 -58.42
CA HIS A 1011 55.48 -69.05 -58.08
C HIS A 1011 56.53 -68.01 -58.49
N GLY A 1012 57.55 -68.42 -59.26
CA GLY A 1012 58.54 -67.54 -59.89
C GLY A 1012 59.94 -67.63 -59.28
N GLY A 1013 60.16 -68.49 -58.28
CA GLY A 1013 61.40 -68.59 -57.51
C GLY A 1013 61.94 -70.02 -57.37
N SER A 1014 62.57 -70.30 -56.23
CA SER A 1014 63.06 -71.64 -55.88
C SER A 1014 62.94 -71.87 -54.39
N ALA A 1015 62.34 -72.99 -53.99
CA ALA A 1015 62.22 -73.40 -52.60
C ALA A 1015 63.31 -74.41 -52.21
N ILE A 1016 63.87 -74.24 -51.02
CA ILE A 1016 64.87 -75.11 -50.40
C ILE A 1016 64.21 -75.87 -49.24
N SER A 1017 64.29 -77.21 -49.26
CA SER A 1017 63.75 -78.08 -48.21
C SER A 1017 64.62 -79.33 -48.02
N LEU A 1018 64.43 -80.08 -46.93
CA LEU A 1018 65.06 -81.40 -46.79
C LEU A 1018 64.36 -82.45 -47.66
N SER A 1019 65.13 -83.37 -48.24
CA SER A 1019 64.59 -84.49 -49.02
C SER A 1019 64.09 -85.64 -48.12
N LEU A 1020 62.86 -86.12 -48.35
CA LEU A 1020 62.35 -87.40 -47.85
C LEU A 1020 62.99 -88.57 -48.62
N LEU A 1021 64.30 -88.82 -48.44
CA LEU A 1021 64.88 -90.04 -49.01
C LEU A 1021 64.73 -91.24 -48.06
N VAL A 1022 63.72 -92.03 -48.41
CA VAL A 1022 63.39 -93.39 -47.97
C VAL A 1022 64.65 -94.25 -47.74
N GLN A 1023 64.85 -94.72 -46.51
CA GLN A 1023 65.65 -95.93 -46.26
C GLN A 1023 64.97 -97.13 -46.96
N GLN A 1024 65.43 -97.49 -48.16
CA GLN A 1024 65.34 -98.87 -48.65
C GLN A 1024 66.64 -99.56 -48.20
N SER A 1025 66.67 -100.68 -47.50
CA SER A 1025 65.95 -101.92 -47.81
C SER A 1025 66.25 -102.99 -46.74
N ALA A 1026 65.22 -103.61 -46.16
CA ALA A 1026 65.30 -104.95 -45.56
C ALA A 1026 63.91 -105.64 -45.55
N SER A 1027 63.67 -106.35 -46.65
CA SER A 1027 62.93 -107.62 -46.80
C SER A 1027 61.92 -108.09 -45.72
N ILE A 1028 60.62 -108.03 -46.07
CA ILE A 1028 59.55 -109.05 -46.05
C ILE A 1028 59.49 -110.05 -44.86
N VAL A 1029 58.38 -110.04 -44.07
CA VAL A 1029 57.35 -111.11 -43.90
C VAL A 1029 56.09 -110.50 -43.21
N PRO A 1030 54.85 -110.84 -43.63
CA PRO A 1030 53.59 -110.33 -43.05
C PRO A 1030 52.89 -111.34 -42.11
N ASP A 1031 52.17 -110.84 -41.09
CA ASP A 1031 50.98 -111.49 -40.47
C ASP A 1031 50.35 -110.49 -39.47
N ALA A 1032 49.15 -109.95 -39.71
CA ALA A 1032 47.80 -110.47 -39.44
C ALA A 1032 47.34 -110.42 -37.97
N GLY A 1033 46.12 -109.91 -37.77
CA GLY A 1033 45.38 -109.83 -36.50
C GLY A 1033 44.77 -108.43 -36.35
N GLU A 1034 43.50 -108.22 -36.74
CA GLU A 1034 42.31 -108.31 -35.86
C GLU A 1034 42.43 -107.43 -34.59
N SER A 1035 41.43 -106.69 -34.11
CA SER A 1035 40.03 -106.46 -34.42
C SER A 1035 39.51 -105.42 -33.39
N SER A 1036 38.29 -104.91 -33.58
CA SER A 1036 37.32 -104.53 -32.51
C SER A 1036 37.64 -103.33 -31.59
N LEU A 1037 36.75 -102.42 -31.17
CA LEU A 1037 35.30 -102.14 -31.24
C LEU A 1037 35.16 -100.62 -30.92
N VAL A 1038 34.36 -99.77 -31.60
CA VAL A 1038 32.91 -99.41 -31.42
C VAL A 1038 32.38 -99.31 -29.96
N PRO A 1039 31.32 -98.54 -29.66
CA PRO A 1039 31.34 -97.31 -28.85
C PRO A 1039 30.26 -97.32 -27.72
N SER A 1040 30.09 -96.20 -27.02
CA SER A 1040 28.88 -95.86 -26.24
C SER A 1040 28.96 -94.36 -25.93
N ASP A 1041 28.23 -93.46 -26.61
CA ASP A 1041 26.80 -93.16 -26.50
C ASP A 1041 26.26 -93.13 -25.07
N THR A 1042 25.91 -91.93 -24.58
CA THR A 1042 24.54 -91.55 -24.21
C THR A 1042 24.54 -90.12 -23.62
N THR A 1043 23.87 -89.18 -24.31
CA THR A 1043 22.63 -88.46 -23.89
C THR A 1043 22.81 -87.55 -22.65
N GLN A 1044 22.23 -86.36 -22.51
CA GLN A 1044 21.11 -85.70 -23.18
C GLN A 1044 21.03 -84.24 -22.69
N GLN A 1045 20.25 -83.44 -23.41
CA GLN A 1045 19.47 -82.28 -22.94
C GLN A 1045 20.14 -80.91 -22.75
N GLN A 1046 19.89 -80.09 -23.78
CA GLN A 1046 19.56 -78.66 -23.68
C GLN A 1046 18.30 -78.46 -22.80
N PRO A 1047 18.04 -77.25 -22.22
CA PRO A 1047 17.45 -76.18 -23.03
C PRO A 1047 17.83 -74.72 -22.69
N THR A 1048 17.86 -73.94 -23.77
CA THR A 1048 17.44 -72.53 -23.97
C THR A 1048 16.98 -71.63 -22.81
N LEU A 1049 17.39 -70.36 -22.87
CA LEU A 1049 16.57 -69.12 -22.96
C LEU A 1049 17.57 -67.94 -22.85
N ALA A 1050 17.75 -67.03 -23.82
CA ALA A 1050 16.87 -66.06 -24.48
C ALA A 1050 17.29 -64.63 -24.11
N SER A 1051 17.14 -63.77 -25.09
CA SER A 1051 17.63 -62.41 -25.27
C SER A 1051 16.91 -61.30 -24.47
N HIS A 1052 17.60 -60.15 -24.44
CA HIS A 1052 17.15 -58.74 -24.44
C HIS A 1052 17.35 -57.93 -23.16
N GLY A 1053 17.88 -56.71 -23.35
CA GLY A 1053 17.92 -55.63 -22.37
C GLY A 1053 19.24 -54.88 -22.42
#